data_AF-A0A2S6HP58-F1
#
_entry.id   AF-A0A2S6HP58-F1
#
_cell.length_a   1.000
_cell.length_b   1.000
_cell.length_c   1.000
_cell.angle_alpha   90.00
_cell.angle_beta   90.00
_cell.angle_gamma   90.00
#
_symmetry.space_group_name_H-M   'P 1'
#
loop_
_entity.id
_entity.type
_entity.pdbx_description
1 polymer ?
#
loop_
_entity_poly.entity_id
_entity_poly.type
_entity_poly.pdbx_seq_one_letter_code
_entity_poly.pdbx_strand_id
1 'polypeptide(L)'
;MIRLLSINSQEFTITWDPVNQAKTTRIYWSDRETSETCYRLMTEIHKTDETLFTLKKATFTPHYILICHISEDGYVLEKESFVSPIHFHQEEQLEKLSRGLIAVKVKNGVFLSWRLFLNEVTGVSDRGDGLAGVDFRIFRDGVSLLVVTDSTNYLDRQGTEASVYCVAPVINGMESEPSETVRAWEHDYLDIPVKKPAGGVTPSKEAFTYSANDMSVADVNGDGEYEYIVKWDPSNSHDVSISGYTGNCILDCYQIDGTLLWRLDMGPNIRAGAHYTQFICYDFNGDGKAEMAVKTAPGTRMTRYGAGGEVVEEFYITMPLEDCKRGYSHSDSYVSGSEEYETHLLGLFAGWQEQPEVKAGQWPDTLEECFHIPPRWSYPLNEIQQKEAVDYFLDVYAPARSPKNRLREWEGFIFHGPEYLTMFAGDGKELDTIVFPFERVDDGLRWGDYAMPRIEPCNRVDRFLAGVAYLDGKRPYFIACRGYYTRAAVAAYSFFENRFLKEWVADSGFVPMKNPFCDNPHEKWGTDPVYGKMAGQGNHSLSVADVDGDGCMEIIYGAACIDHDGTLLYSLTGLLPDGREAKLGHGDAMHVADIDPDRPGYEIFAVFEGAENAPYGYALRDGENGEIIFGKYAEEDLGRCMIGDVLEGVRGLQCWVNGEGTYDCHGVLMKHETLGTNMSIRWAGDLSTQITDGTDYLTQHPTGVVNDWIHGTMLCPEQTATNNGTKGNPCLVADIFGDFREEILVRTKDSSAIRIYTNTEVTGHKLFTLMHDTQYRCGVAWQNNCYNQPCYPKFYYGTDMDFHRVLPFMQRKPVVFLAGDSITQSYWEEEKKQTGLGEKLLSCLDHGSSCQIRRCTEGLFPQETRYESRRLVVDNCAMAGRSLKTFLEEGRLEDIKRRMKPGDYLFIQFGHNDAAASKEDRYVPLARLSEYLELYVEAALERGGYPVIISPVCLCPFDPDRKEEKEEIARLLPAYREEMRKFAETRAVLFVDLYGLCEEFLWKAGEKAAVKCYTEDLVHLSEMGAGIFGQLLANEGKRFIIDGKTEV
;
A
#
# COMPACT_ATOMS: atom_id res chain seq x y z
N MET A 1 4.17 -19.36 33.13
CA MET A 1 3.07 -19.16 32.16
C MET A 1 2.98 -17.69 31.78
N ILE A 2 3.08 -17.40 30.48
CA ILE A 2 2.89 -16.06 29.92
C ILE A 2 1.39 -15.69 29.92
N ARG A 3 1.06 -14.44 30.29
CA ARG A 3 -0.29 -13.87 30.34
C ARG A 3 -0.33 -12.48 29.69
N LEU A 4 -1.39 -12.19 28.95
CA LEU A 4 -1.67 -10.85 28.41
C LEU A 4 -2.23 -9.95 29.53
N LEU A 5 -1.64 -8.77 29.73
CA LEU A 5 -2.09 -7.76 30.71
C LEU A 5 -2.95 -6.67 30.08
N SER A 6 -2.53 -6.17 28.92
CA SER A 6 -3.25 -5.13 28.18
C SER A 6 -2.96 -5.25 26.69
N ILE A 7 -3.90 -4.76 25.88
CA ILE A 7 -3.78 -4.67 24.43
C ILE A 7 -4.60 -3.48 23.94
N ASN A 8 -4.04 -2.70 23.03
CA ASN A 8 -4.72 -1.67 22.26
C ASN A 8 -4.24 -1.75 20.79
N SER A 9 -4.67 -0.85 19.91
CA SER A 9 -4.33 -0.90 18.49
C SER A 9 -2.84 -0.76 18.16
N GLN A 10 -2.02 -0.26 19.08
CA GLN A 10 -0.63 0.16 18.87
C GLN A 10 0.39 -0.63 19.70
N GLU A 11 -0.07 -1.28 20.78
CA GLU A 11 0.81 -2.06 21.65
C GLU A 11 0.06 -3.11 22.46
N PHE A 12 0.80 -4.10 22.94
CA PHE A 12 0.31 -5.02 23.97
C PHE A 12 1.38 -5.29 25.02
N THR A 13 0.92 -5.58 26.24
CA THR A 13 1.78 -5.89 27.39
C THR A 13 1.53 -7.30 27.88
N ILE A 14 2.60 -8.07 28.05
CA ILE A 14 2.57 -9.42 28.65
C ILE A 14 3.30 -9.45 29.98
N THR A 15 2.97 -10.46 30.80
CA THR A 15 3.67 -10.83 32.02
C THR A 15 3.89 -12.34 32.07
N TRP A 16 4.82 -12.81 32.90
CA TRP A 16 5.09 -14.23 33.10
C TRP A 16 5.47 -14.53 34.54
N ASP A 17 5.42 -15.81 34.91
CA ASP A 17 5.83 -16.27 36.22
C ASP A 17 7.37 -16.34 36.31
N PRO A 18 7.99 -15.90 37.42
CA PRO A 18 9.44 -15.94 37.56
C PRO A 18 9.96 -17.38 37.70
N VAL A 19 11.03 -17.71 36.98
CA VAL A 19 11.69 -19.02 37.03
C VAL A 19 12.79 -19.04 38.09
N ASN A 20 12.76 -20.06 38.97
CA ASN A 20 13.77 -20.21 40.01
C ASN A 20 15.17 -20.42 39.40
N GLN A 21 16.20 -19.85 40.01
CA GLN A 21 17.60 -19.87 39.54
C GLN A 21 17.89 -19.04 38.27
N ALA A 22 16.86 -18.56 37.55
CA ALA A 22 17.08 -17.61 36.46
C ALA A 22 17.76 -16.33 36.99
N LYS A 23 18.74 -15.83 36.25
CA LYS A 23 19.44 -14.55 36.49
C LYS A 23 19.05 -13.51 35.45
N THR A 24 18.73 -13.95 34.25
CA THR A 24 18.39 -13.08 33.12
C THR A 24 17.27 -13.75 32.33
N THR A 25 16.31 -12.95 31.86
CA THR A 25 15.25 -13.38 30.96
C THR A 25 15.42 -12.63 29.66
N ARG A 26 15.59 -13.35 28.55
CA ARG A 26 15.66 -12.77 27.21
C ARG A 26 14.30 -12.85 26.54
N ILE A 27 13.90 -11.75 25.93
CA ILE A 27 12.65 -11.67 25.19
C ILE A 27 12.98 -11.46 23.74
N TYR A 28 12.48 -12.37 22.91
CA TYR A 28 12.60 -12.29 21.47
C TYR A 28 11.22 -12.14 20.82
N TRP A 29 11.19 -11.49 19.67
CA TRP A 29 9.98 -11.21 18.90
C TRP A 29 10.16 -11.62 17.44
N SER A 30 9.05 -12.00 16.82
CA SER A 30 8.90 -12.17 15.39
C SER A 30 7.46 -11.84 14.97
N ASP A 31 7.29 -11.36 13.74
CA ASP A 31 6.01 -11.21 13.03
C ASP A 31 5.55 -12.53 12.37
N ARG A 32 6.37 -13.59 12.47
CA ARG A 32 6.19 -14.89 11.82
C ARG A 32 6.66 -16.04 12.73
N GLU A 33 6.20 -17.27 12.47
CA GLU A 33 6.68 -18.48 13.14
C GLU A 33 6.81 -19.62 12.11
N THR A 34 8.05 -19.95 11.77
CA THR A 34 8.45 -21.08 10.91
C THR A 34 9.48 -21.94 11.64
N SER A 35 9.77 -23.14 11.13
CA SER A 35 10.85 -23.98 11.66
C SER A 35 12.23 -23.31 11.53
N GLU A 36 12.38 -22.38 10.59
CA GLU A 36 13.59 -21.67 10.21
C GLU A 36 13.66 -20.24 10.79
N THR A 37 12.57 -19.73 11.39
CA THR A 37 12.44 -18.32 11.80
C THR A 37 13.51 -17.90 12.79
N CYS A 38 14.19 -16.81 12.45
CA CYS A 38 15.01 -16.05 13.38
C CYS A 38 14.11 -15.13 14.21
N TYR A 39 14.21 -15.19 15.53
CA TYR A 39 13.57 -14.19 16.40
C TYR A 39 14.55 -13.05 16.69
N ARG A 40 14.06 -11.80 16.59
CA ARG A 40 14.81 -10.60 16.97
C ARG A 40 14.86 -10.49 18.49
N LEU A 41 16.06 -10.33 19.08
CA LEU A 41 16.20 -10.06 20.51
C LEU A 41 15.68 -8.64 20.79
N MET A 42 14.64 -8.52 21.61
CA MET A 42 14.04 -7.23 21.95
C MET A 42 14.68 -6.63 23.22
N THR A 43 14.85 -7.45 24.26
CA THR A 43 15.43 -6.99 25.53
C THR A 43 15.92 -8.13 26.42
N GLU A 44 16.75 -7.78 27.41
CA GLU A 44 17.18 -8.65 28.52
C GLU A 44 16.74 -8.04 29.86
N ILE A 45 16.09 -8.85 30.70
CA ILE A 45 15.56 -8.45 32.01
C ILE A 45 16.32 -9.21 33.10
N HIS A 46 16.91 -8.51 34.07
CA HIS A 46 17.72 -9.12 35.13
C HIS A 46 16.89 -9.37 36.41
N LYS A 47 17.40 -10.23 37.31
CA LYS A 47 16.72 -10.88 38.47
C LYS A 47 16.00 -9.96 39.50
N THR A 48 15.88 -8.66 39.26
CA THR A 48 15.23 -7.68 40.13
C THR A 48 14.26 -6.73 39.40
N ASP A 49 14.06 -6.92 38.11
CA ASP A 49 13.17 -6.10 37.29
C ASP A 49 11.79 -6.77 37.16
N GLU A 50 10.74 -5.99 36.97
CA GLU A 50 9.35 -6.47 36.83
C GLU A 50 9.25 -7.48 35.66
N THR A 51 8.48 -8.56 35.83
CA THR A 51 8.25 -9.59 34.80
C THR A 51 7.22 -9.10 33.77
N LEU A 52 7.50 -7.97 33.12
CA LEU A 52 6.62 -7.31 32.16
C LEU A 52 7.38 -6.99 30.87
N PHE A 53 6.69 -7.04 29.74
CA PHE A 53 7.20 -6.57 28.46
C PHE A 53 6.07 -5.99 27.61
N THR A 54 6.31 -4.81 27.04
CA THR A 54 5.40 -4.14 26.12
C THR A 54 6.00 -4.14 24.72
N LEU A 55 5.29 -4.71 23.75
CA LEU A 55 5.63 -4.59 22.34
C LEU A 55 4.81 -3.45 21.73
N LYS A 56 5.49 -2.49 21.10
CA LYS A 56 4.88 -1.36 20.38
C LYS A 56 4.84 -1.66 18.88
N LYS A 57 3.82 -2.39 18.47
CA LYS A 57 3.52 -2.75 17.08
C LYS A 57 2.01 -2.93 16.96
N ALA A 58 1.47 -2.71 15.78
CA ALA A 58 0.04 -2.82 15.54
C ALA A 58 -0.48 -4.24 15.78
N THR A 59 -1.67 -4.30 16.36
CA THR A 59 -2.25 -5.55 16.86
C THR A 59 -3.37 -6.09 15.97
N PHE A 60 -3.37 -5.75 14.68
CA PHE A 60 -4.24 -6.37 13.68
C PHE A 60 -3.64 -7.66 13.08
N THR A 61 -2.36 -7.91 13.38
CA THR A 61 -1.60 -9.11 12.99
C THR A 61 -1.11 -9.85 14.24
N PRO A 62 -0.98 -11.18 14.23
CA PRO A 62 -0.38 -11.92 15.33
C PRO A 62 1.12 -11.64 15.46
N HIS A 63 1.58 -11.52 16.70
CA HIS A 63 2.99 -11.39 17.07
C HIS A 63 3.43 -12.60 17.87
N TYR A 64 4.63 -13.11 17.57
CA TYR A 64 5.21 -14.30 18.18
C TYR A 64 6.31 -13.88 19.14
N ILE A 65 6.10 -14.14 20.43
CA ILE A 65 7.04 -13.82 21.50
C ILE A 65 7.67 -15.10 22.04
N LEU A 66 8.97 -15.05 22.24
CA LEU A 66 9.74 -16.11 22.85
C LEU A 66 10.49 -15.61 24.09
N ILE A 67 10.20 -16.22 25.24
CA ILE A 67 10.83 -15.90 26.51
C ILE A 67 11.78 -17.03 26.90
N CYS A 68 13.07 -16.69 27.08
CA CYS A 68 14.12 -17.62 27.46
C CYS A 68 14.69 -17.23 28.82
N HIS A 69 14.55 -18.10 29.83
CA HIS A 69 15.11 -17.90 31.16
C HIS A 69 16.51 -18.48 31.24
N ILE A 70 17.49 -17.67 31.64
CA ILE A 70 18.92 -17.99 31.60
C ILE A 70 19.49 -18.04 33.01
N SER A 71 20.23 -19.11 33.30
CA SER A 71 20.99 -19.31 34.54
C SER A 71 22.23 -18.38 34.65
N GLU A 72 22.86 -18.37 35.82
CA GLU A 72 24.12 -17.62 36.03
C GLU A 72 25.26 -18.07 35.10
N ASP A 73 25.27 -19.35 34.75
CA ASP A 73 26.29 -19.94 33.88
C ASP A 73 25.94 -19.83 32.37
N GLY A 74 24.86 -19.13 32.03
CA GLY A 74 24.46 -18.88 30.64
C GLY A 74 23.59 -19.97 29.99
N TYR A 75 23.20 -21.01 30.71
CA TYR A 75 22.30 -22.06 30.20
C TYR A 75 20.84 -21.62 30.21
N VAL A 76 20.08 -21.97 29.17
CA VAL A 76 18.62 -21.85 29.12
C VAL A 76 18.00 -22.86 30.09
N LEU A 77 17.32 -22.36 31.11
CA LEU A 77 16.61 -23.15 32.12
C LEU A 77 15.20 -23.53 31.62
N GLU A 78 14.50 -22.57 31.02
CA GLU A 78 13.13 -22.71 30.56
C GLU A 78 12.87 -21.78 29.36
N LYS A 79 11.99 -22.21 28.46
CA LYS A 79 11.58 -21.49 27.25
C LYS A 79 10.06 -21.55 27.15
N GLU A 80 9.41 -20.39 27.05
CA GLU A 80 7.97 -20.25 26.86
C GLU A 80 7.69 -19.43 25.58
N SER A 81 6.65 -19.79 24.82
CA SER A 81 6.19 -19.01 23.66
C SER A 81 4.80 -18.42 23.90
N PHE A 82 4.52 -17.29 23.26
CA PHE A 82 3.25 -16.60 23.30
C PHE A 82 2.93 -16.06 21.91
N VAL A 83 1.68 -16.21 21.47
CA VAL A 83 1.18 -15.60 20.24
C VAL A 83 0.10 -14.59 20.63
N SER A 84 0.26 -13.34 20.22
CA SER A 84 -0.72 -12.31 20.55
C SER A 84 -2.07 -12.61 19.88
N PRO A 85 -3.19 -12.27 20.54
CA PRO A 85 -4.48 -12.21 19.85
C PRO A 85 -4.50 -11.05 18.85
N ILE A 86 -5.46 -11.09 17.94
CA ILE A 86 -5.81 -9.96 17.08
C ILE A 86 -6.80 -9.08 17.84
N HIS A 87 -6.49 -7.80 17.97
CA HIS A 87 -7.31 -6.85 18.74
C HIS A 87 -8.35 -6.12 17.88
N PHE A 88 -7.99 -5.81 16.63
CA PHE A 88 -8.83 -5.09 15.68
C PHE A 88 -8.51 -5.55 14.27
N HIS A 89 -9.38 -5.24 13.30
CA HIS A 89 -9.09 -5.50 11.89
C HIS A 89 -8.80 -4.20 11.16
N GLN A 90 -7.65 -4.14 10.49
CA GLN A 90 -7.33 -3.04 9.61
C GLN A 90 -8.15 -3.15 8.32
N GLU A 91 -8.83 -2.05 7.99
CA GLU A 91 -9.59 -1.90 6.75
C GLU A 91 -8.96 -0.80 5.93
N GLU A 92 -8.24 -1.23 4.90
CA GLU A 92 -7.67 -0.34 3.91
C GLU A 92 -8.70 -0.06 2.81
N GLN A 93 -8.71 1.17 2.32
CA GLN A 93 -9.42 1.54 1.11
C GLN A 93 -8.84 0.78 -0.09
N LEU A 94 -9.69 0.11 -0.86
CA LEU A 94 -9.31 -0.62 -2.07
C LEU A 94 -10.18 -0.16 -3.24
N GLU A 95 -9.64 -0.21 -4.45
CA GLU A 95 -10.40 0.00 -5.68
C GLU A 95 -11.47 -1.10 -5.84
N LYS A 96 -12.63 -0.74 -6.39
CA LYS A 96 -13.71 -1.69 -6.68
C LYS A 96 -13.57 -2.20 -8.10
N LEU A 97 -12.75 -3.22 -8.26
CA LEU A 97 -12.42 -3.76 -9.58
C LEU A 97 -13.49 -4.69 -10.14
N SER A 98 -13.58 -4.73 -11.47
CA SER A 98 -14.30 -5.76 -12.20
C SER A 98 -13.55 -7.10 -12.10
N ARG A 99 -14.16 -8.17 -12.61
CA ARG A 99 -13.53 -9.48 -12.67
C ARG A 99 -12.23 -9.51 -13.50
N GLY A 100 -12.00 -8.51 -14.36
CA GLY A 100 -10.82 -8.44 -15.22
C GLY A 100 -10.66 -9.69 -16.08
N LEU A 101 -11.77 -10.29 -16.52
CA LEU A 101 -11.73 -11.55 -17.25
C LEU A 101 -11.10 -11.31 -18.63
N ILE A 102 -10.06 -12.06 -18.96
CA ILE A 102 -9.46 -12.07 -20.28
C ILE A 102 -9.58 -13.44 -20.93
N ALA A 103 -9.58 -13.45 -22.25
CA ALA A 103 -9.55 -14.65 -23.07
C ALA A 103 -8.51 -14.47 -24.18
N VAL A 104 -7.50 -15.34 -24.25
CA VAL A 104 -6.40 -15.23 -25.21
C VAL A 104 -6.34 -16.49 -26.07
N LYS A 105 -6.35 -16.33 -27.40
CA LYS A 105 -6.22 -17.48 -28.30
C LYS A 105 -4.80 -18.03 -28.23
N VAL A 106 -4.67 -19.30 -27.87
CA VAL A 106 -3.39 -20.03 -27.86
C VAL A 106 -3.42 -21.21 -28.83
N LYS A 107 -2.26 -21.84 -29.09
CA LYS A 107 -2.15 -22.95 -30.05
C LYS A 107 -3.15 -24.09 -29.79
N ASN A 108 -3.40 -24.42 -28.53
CA ASN A 108 -4.17 -25.60 -28.12
C ASN A 108 -5.55 -25.26 -27.50
N GLY A 109 -6.05 -24.04 -27.67
CA GLY A 109 -7.34 -23.63 -27.08
C GLY A 109 -7.50 -22.12 -26.94
N VAL A 110 -8.29 -21.70 -25.96
CA VAL A 110 -8.39 -20.33 -25.46
C VAL A 110 -8.00 -20.36 -23.98
N PHE A 111 -6.98 -19.58 -23.63
CA PHE A 111 -6.57 -19.36 -22.25
C PHE A 111 -7.46 -18.28 -21.62
N LEU A 112 -7.97 -18.54 -20.43
CA LEU A 112 -8.80 -17.62 -19.65
C LEU A 112 -8.06 -17.28 -18.36
N SER A 113 -8.17 -16.03 -17.91
CA SER A 113 -7.65 -15.58 -16.62
C SER A 113 -8.56 -14.50 -16.04
N TRP A 114 -8.70 -14.46 -14.72
CA TRP A 114 -9.54 -13.47 -14.03
C TRP A 114 -9.07 -13.23 -12.60
N ARG A 115 -9.53 -12.13 -12.00
CA ARG A 115 -9.09 -11.72 -10.66
C ARG A 115 -9.73 -12.59 -9.60
N LEU A 116 -8.99 -12.93 -8.56
CA LEU A 116 -9.55 -13.22 -7.23
C LEU A 116 -9.50 -11.94 -6.41
N PHE A 117 -10.60 -11.54 -5.78
CA PHE A 117 -10.57 -10.37 -4.90
C PHE A 117 -10.16 -10.74 -3.48
N LEU A 118 -9.49 -9.82 -2.79
CA LEU A 118 -9.10 -10.01 -1.39
C LEU A 118 -10.27 -10.40 -0.47
N ASN A 119 -11.48 -9.89 -0.72
CA ASN A 119 -12.70 -10.20 0.07
C ASN A 119 -13.33 -11.54 -0.30
N GLU A 120 -12.83 -12.21 -1.34
CA GLU A 120 -13.25 -13.56 -1.72
C GLU A 120 -12.37 -14.65 -1.10
N VAL A 121 -11.25 -14.26 -0.47
CA VAL A 121 -10.38 -15.16 0.27
C VAL A 121 -11.04 -15.56 1.60
N THR A 122 -10.96 -16.84 1.94
CA THR A 122 -11.43 -17.36 3.23
C THR A 122 -10.37 -18.16 3.99
N GLY A 123 -9.26 -18.53 3.34
CA GLY A 123 -8.16 -19.27 3.98
C GLY A 123 -7.05 -19.62 3.01
N VAL A 124 -6.33 -20.70 3.32
CA VAL A 124 -5.28 -21.31 2.49
C VAL A 124 -5.78 -22.68 1.99
N SER A 125 -5.35 -23.11 0.82
CA SER A 125 -5.70 -24.41 0.24
C SER A 125 -5.20 -25.56 1.12
N ASP A 126 -5.88 -26.71 1.07
CA ASP A 126 -5.45 -27.91 1.81
C ASP A 126 -4.04 -28.40 1.41
N ARG A 127 -3.58 -28.02 0.20
CA ARG A 127 -2.23 -28.32 -0.31
C ARG A 127 -1.17 -27.35 0.19
N GLY A 128 -1.55 -26.18 0.73
CA GLY A 128 -0.65 -25.12 1.15
C GLY A 128 -0.01 -24.32 0.00
N ASP A 129 -0.44 -24.56 -1.23
CA ASP A 129 0.13 -23.99 -2.47
C ASP A 129 -0.73 -22.89 -3.10
N GLY A 130 -1.69 -22.35 -2.35
CA GLY A 130 -2.63 -21.35 -2.86
C GLY A 130 -3.53 -20.81 -1.77
N LEU A 131 -4.17 -19.67 -2.01
CA LEU A 131 -5.28 -19.22 -1.19
C LEU A 131 -6.55 -20.03 -1.48
N ALA A 132 -7.40 -20.17 -0.48
CA ALA A 132 -8.74 -20.74 -0.59
C ALA A 132 -9.80 -19.64 -0.49
N GLY A 133 -10.99 -19.88 -1.05
CA GLY A 133 -12.05 -18.88 -1.12
C GLY A 133 -13.17 -19.27 -2.05
N VAL A 134 -13.65 -18.28 -2.80
CA VAL A 134 -14.62 -18.42 -3.89
C VAL A 134 -14.07 -19.30 -5.02
N ASP A 135 -14.88 -20.22 -5.52
CA ASP A 135 -14.64 -20.99 -6.74
C ASP A 135 -15.28 -20.32 -7.95
N PHE A 136 -14.97 -20.74 -9.17
CA PHE A 136 -15.47 -20.06 -10.38
C PHE A 136 -16.04 -21.03 -11.40
N ARG A 137 -17.33 -20.87 -11.72
CA ARG A 137 -17.93 -21.54 -12.86
C ARG A 137 -17.61 -20.80 -14.14
N ILE A 138 -17.12 -21.53 -15.13
CA ILE A 138 -16.81 -20.98 -16.46
C ILE A 138 -17.97 -21.25 -17.40
N PHE A 139 -18.36 -20.23 -18.16
CA PHE A 139 -19.33 -20.34 -19.24
C PHE A 139 -18.65 -20.04 -20.58
N ARG A 140 -19.01 -20.82 -21.60
CA ARG A 140 -18.71 -20.54 -23.00
C ARG A 140 -19.99 -20.50 -23.80
N ASP A 141 -20.23 -19.41 -24.52
CA ASP A 141 -21.41 -19.21 -25.36
C ASP A 141 -22.73 -19.44 -24.59
N GLY A 142 -22.76 -19.05 -23.31
CA GLY A 142 -23.90 -19.23 -22.39
C GLY A 142 -24.04 -20.63 -21.79
N VAL A 143 -23.12 -21.56 -22.07
CA VAL A 143 -23.13 -22.94 -21.54
C VAL A 143 -22.05 -23.12 -20.48
N SER A 144 -22.44 -23.62 -19.31
CA SER A 144 -21.50 -24.00 -18.23
C SER A 144 -20.54 -25.10 -18.68
N LEU A 145 -19.25 -24.92 -18.42
CA LEU A 145 -18.20 -25.90 -18.68
C LEU A 145 -17.85 -26.71 -17.42
N LEU A 146 -17.23 -26.06 -16.42
CA LEU A 146 -16.82 -26.65 -15.14
C LEU A 146 -16.68 -25.56 -14.07
N VAL A 147 -16.33 -25.98 -12.85
CA VAL A 147 -15.96 -25.10 -11.73
C VAL A 147 -14.46 -25.25 -11.48
N VAL A 148 -13.71 -24.15 -11.53
CA VAL A 148 -12.29 -24.07 -11.16
C VAL A 148 -12.20 -23.69 -9.69
N THR A 149 -11.37 -24.42 -8.93
CA THR A 149 -11.30 -24.30 -7.47
C THR A 149 -9.92 -23.88 -6.97
N ASP A 150 -8.86 -24.20 -7.72
CA ASP A 150 -7.46 -24.13 -7.32
C ASP A 150 -6.65 -23.02 -8.01
N SER A 151 -7.25 -22.29 -8.95
CA SER A 151 -6.64 -21.12 -9.59
C SER A 151 -7.72 -20.11 -10.02
N THR A 152 -7.29 -19.04 -10.69
CA THR A 152 -8.19 -18.13 -11.42
C THR A 152 -7.84 -18.02 -12.88
N ASN A 153 -7.45 -19.15 -13.47
CA ASN A 153 -7.24 -19.30 -14.90
C ASN A 153 -7.75 -20.66 -15.39
N TYR A 154 -7.87 -20.80 -16.71
CA TYR A 154 -8.29 -22.05 -17.32
C TYR A 154 -7.93 -22.12 -18.81
N LEU A 155 -7.53 -23.29 -19.29
CA LEU A 155 -7.33 -23.53 -20.72
C LEU A 155 -8.52 -24.31 -21.32
N ASP A 156 -9.39 -23.62 -22.04
CA ASP A 156 -10.45 -24.26 -22.83
C ASP A 156 -9.90 -24.79 -24.16
N ARG A 157 -9.62 -26.10 -24.20
CA ARG A 157 -9.10 -26.78 -25.40
C ARG A 157 -10.09 -26.84 -26.57
N GLN A 158 -11.38 -26.61 -26.32
CA GLN A 158 -12.42 -26.59 -27.36
C GLN A 158 -12.79 -25.16 -27.79
N GLY A 159 -12.24 -24.15 -27.11
CA GLY A 159 -12.47 -22.75 -27.40
C GLY A 159 -11.93 -22.32 -28.77
N THR A 160 -12.61 -21.36 -29.38
CA THR A 160 -12.21 -20.76 -30.66
C THR A 160 -12.18 -19.23 -30.54
N GLU A 161 -11.64 -18.54 -31.54
CA GLU A 161 -11.66 -17.07 -31.62
C GLU A 161 -13.09 -16.48 -31.61
N ALA A 162 -14.08 -17.25 -32.04
CA ALA A 162 -15.48 -16.83 -32.02
C ALA A 162 -16.16 -16.99 -30.65
N SER A 163 -15.56 -17.75 -29.73
CA SER A 163 -16.13 -18.10 -28.44
C SER A 163 -16.22 -16.89 -27.52
N VAL A 164 -17.30 -16.83 -26.75
CA VAL A 164 -17.57 -15.80 -25.76
C VAL A 164 -17.58 -16.41 -24.37
N TYR A 165 -16.89 -15.79 -23.41
CA TYR A 165 -16.71 -16.32 -22.06
C TYR A 165 -17.22 -15.36 -20.99
N CYS A 166 -17.77 -15.91 -19.91
CA CYS A 166 -17.92 -15.23 -18.63
C CYS A 166 -17.64 -16.22 -17.49
N VAL A 167 -17.36 -15.70 -16.30
CA VAL A 167 -17.14 -16.51 -15.09
C VAL A 167 -18.09 -16.09 -13.98
N ALA A 168 -18.64 -17.05 -13.24
CA ALA A 168 -19.51 -16.78 -12.09
C ALA A 168 -18.86 -17.27 -10.79
N PRO A 169 -18.78 -16.43 -9.75
CA PRO A 169 -18.40 -16.85 -8.41
C PRO A 169 -19.31 -17.95 -7.87
N VAL A 170 -18.72 -18.96 -7.22
CA VAL A 170 -19.42 -20.05 -6.55
C VAL A 170 -18.90 -20.15 -5.12
N ILE A 171 -19.78 -20.00 -4.14
CA ILE A 171 -19.45 -20.11 -2.71
C ILE A 171 -20.52 -20.92 -1.99
N ASN A 172 -20.11 -21.89 -1.16
CA ASN A 172 -21.04 -22.84 -0.49
C ASN A 172 -22.00 -23.54 -1.46
N GLY A 173 -21.57 -23.81 -2.70
CA GLY A 173 -22.39 -24.40 -3.75
C GLY A 173 -23.43 -23.46 -4.37
N MET A 174 -23.49 -22.20 -3.94
CA MET A 174 -24.35 -21.17 -4.50
C MET A 174 -23.58 -20.35 -5.54
N GLU A 175 -24.16 -20.22 -6.73
CA GLU A 175 -23.63 -19.42 -7.84
C GLU A 175 -24.13 -17.97 -7.74
N SER A 176 -23.23 -17.02 -7.93
CA SER A 176 -23.52 -15.58 -8.01
C SER A 176 -23.66 -15.12 -9.47
N GLU A 177 -23.98 -13.85 -9.68
CA GLU A 177 -24.08 -13.28 -11.03
C GLU A 177 -22.76 -13.45 -11.81
N PRO A 178 -22.81 -13.86 -13.09
CA PRO A 178 -21.63 -13.93 -13.95
C PRO A 178 -21.00 -12.55 -14.20
N SER A 179 -19.70 -12.56 -14.49
CA SER A 179 -18.98 -11.40 -15.01
C SER A 179 -19.54 -10.93 -16.35
N GLU A 180 -19.11 -9.76 -16.80
CA GLU A 180 -19.25 -9.37 -18.20
C GLU A 180 -18.63 -10.40 -19.14
N THR A 181 -19.15 -10.45 -20.36
CA THR A 181 -18.70 -11.40 -21.37
C THR A 181 -17.52 -10.86 -22.17
N VAL A 182 -16.49 -11.67 -22.35
CA VAL A 182 -15.32 -11.33 -23.18
C VAL A 182 -15.15 -12.27 -24.36
N ARG A 183 -14.54 -11.77 -25.42
CA ARG A 183 -14.13 -12.55 -26.60
C ARG A 183 -12.64 -12.86 -26.51
N ALA A 184 -12.24 -13.97 -27.12
CA ALA A 184 -10.83 -14.27 -27.29
C ALA A 184 -10.13 -13.18 -28.11
N TRP A 185 -8.96 -12.75 -27.66
CA TRP A 185 -8.11 -11.79 -28.39
C TRP A 185 -7.69 -12.36 -29.75
N GLU A 186 -7.58 -11.48 -30.74
CA GLU A 186 -7.12 -11.85 -32.09
C GLU A 186 -5.62 -12.17 -32.13
N HIS A 187 -4.85 -11.57 -31.21
CA HIS A 187 -3.42 -11.74 -31.06
C HIS A 187 -3.07 -12.22 -29.64
N ASP A 188 -1.82 -12.62 -29.44
CA ASP A 188 -1.25 -12.93 -28.13
C ASP A 188 -0.89 -11.67 -27.31
N TYR A 189 -1.35 -10.51 -27.78
CA TYR A 189 -1.26 -9.20 -27.14
C TYR A 189 -2.53 -8.38 -27.41
N LEU A 190 -2.73 -7.33 -26.64
CA LEU A 190 -3.75 -6.30 -26.85
C LEU A 190 -3.07 -4.97 -27.20
N ASP A 191 -3.55 -4.28 -28.23
CA ASP A 191 -3.08 -2.92 -28.56
C ASP A 191 -4.16 -1.91 -28.13
N ILE A 192 -3.81 -0.96 -27.26
CA ILE A 192 -4.61 0.26 -27.03
C ILE A 192 -4.18 1.30 -28.08
N PRO A 193 -5.03 1.66 -29.05
CA PRO A 193 -4.71 2.72 -29.99
C PRO A 193 -4.57 4.05 -29.27
N VAL A 194 -3.45 4.77 -29.46
CA VAL A 194 -3.22 6.07 -28.84
C VAL A 194 -3.10 7.20 -29.87
N LYS A 195 -3.62 8.37 -29.53
CA LYS A 195 -3.64 9.55 -30.42
C LYS A 195 -2.36 10.35 -30.27
N LYS A 196 -1.30 9.91 -30.97
CA LYS A 196 0.00 10.59 -31.01
C LYS A 196 -0.12 12.11 -31.23
N PRO A 197 0.36 12.96 -30.30
CA PRO A 197 0.39 14.40 -30.49
C PRO A 197 1.26 14.79 -31.69
N ALA A 198 0.89 15.89 -32.35
CA ALA A 198 1.71 16.46 -33.41
C ALA A 198 3.02 16.99 -32.82
N GLY A 199 4.13 16.80 -33.55
CA GLY A 199 5.40 17.43 -33.21
C GLY A 199 5.36 18.96 -33.34
N GLY A 200 6.45 19.61 -32.94
CA GLY A 200 6.55 21.07 -32.94
C GLY A 200 7.96 21.57 -33.24
N VAL A 201 8.14 22.87 -33.07
CA VAL A 201 9.44 23.54 -33.21
C VAL A 201 9.65 24.47 -32.00
N THR A 202 10.80 24.37 -31.35
CA THR A 202 11.17 25.19 -30.19
C THR A 202 11.52 26.64 -30.60
N PRO A 203 11.64 27.58 -29.65
CA PRO A 203 12.16 28.92 -29.92
C PRO A 203 13.55 28.94 -30.60
N SER A 204 14.41 27.97 -30.28
CA SER A 204 15.73 27.77 -30.93
C SER A 204 15.66 27.16 -32.33
N LYS A 205 14.44 26.95 -32.87
CA LYS A 205 14.15 26.37 -34.19
C LYS A 205 14.50 24.88 -34.32
N GLU A 206 14.61 24.18 -33.20
CA GLU A 206 14.75 22.73 -33.17
C GLU A 206 13.38 22.07 -33.35
N ALA A 207 13.27 21.14 -34.31
CA ALA A 207 12.06 20.36 -34.50
C ALA A 207 12.05 19.15 -33.57
N PHE A 208 10.89 18.83 -32.99
CA PHE A 208 10.72 17.66 -32.14
C PHE A 208 9.46 16.86 -32.52
N THR A 209 9.47 15.57 -32.20
CA THR A 209 8.32 14.65 -32.30
C THR A 209 7.97 14.10 -30.92
N TYR A 210 6.89 13.33 -30.79
CA TYR A 210 6.53 12.67 -29.53
C TYR A 210 6.72 11.15 -29.60
N SER A 211 6.97 10.56 -28.45
CA SER A 211 6.81 9.13 -28.17
C SER A 211 5.97 8.95 -26.90
N ALA A 212 5.13 7.92 -26.88
CA ALA A 212 4.52 7.49 -25.61
C ALA A 212 5.64 7.08 -24.66
N ASN A 213 5.46 7.28 -23.36
CA ASN A 213 6.51 7.13 -22.36
C ASN A 213 5.94 6.47 -21.09
N ASP A 214 6.33 6.91 -19.90
CA ASP A 214 5.84 6.35 -18.64
C ASP A 214 4.31 6.41 -18.54
N MET A 215 3.73 5.41 -17.87
CA MET A 215 2.30 5.30 -17.66
C MET A 215 1.94 5.11 -16.19
N SER A 216 0.68 5.39 -15.86
CA SER A 216 -0.01 4.92 -14.66
C SER A 216 -1.37 4.36 -15.05
N VAL A 217 -1.99 3.62 -14.15
CA VAL A 217 -3.38 3.14 -14.29
C VAL A 217 -4.23 3.60 -13.11
N ALA A 218 -5.51 3.84 -13.37
CA ALA A 218 -6.50 4.06 -12.33
C ALA A 218 -7.93 3.92 -12.90
N ASP A 219 -8.90 3.48 -12.09
CA ASP A 219 -10.31 3.49 -12.47
C ASP A 219 -10.85 4.92 -12.31
N VAL A 220 -10.95 5.66 -13.41
CA VAL A 220 -11.27 7.09 -13.35
C VAL A 220 -12.78 7.36 -13.34
N ASN A 221 -13.59 6.32 -13.58
CA ASN A 221 -15.02 6.47 -13.85
C ASN A 221 -15.90 5.68 -12.84
N GLY A 222 -15.32 4.72 -12.12
CA GLY A 222 -15.90 3.87 -11.08
C GLY A 222 -16.58 2.61 -11.61
N ASP A 223 -16.21 2.11 -12.79
CA ASP A 223 -16.77 0.90 -13.41
C ASP A 223 -15.98 -0.38 -13.10
N GLY A 224 -14.82 -0.24 -12.45
CA GLY A 224 -13.93 -1.32 -12.07
C GLY A 224 -12.94 -1.78 -13.15
N GLU A 225 -12.91 -1.12 -14.31
CA GLU A 225 -11.86 -1.27 -15.30
C GLU A 225 -10.82 -0.15 -15.14
N TYR A 226 -9.56 -0.45 -15.43
CA TYR A 226 -8.54 0.60 -15.43
C TYR A 226 -8.58 1.42 -16.71
N GLU A 227 -8.50 2.73 -16.55
CA GLU A 227 -8.02 3.63 -17.59
C GLU A 227 -6.49 3.80 -17.51
N TYR A 228 -5.93 4.23 -18.64
CA TYR A 228 -4.50 4.26 -18.91
C TYR A 228 -4.03 5.71 -19.08
N ILE A 229 -3.27 6.20 -18.12
CA ILE A 229 -2.70 7.55 -18.13
C ILE A 229 -1.33 7.48 -18.80
N VAL A 230 -1.18 8.13 -19.95
CA VAL A 230 0.00 8.06 -20.81
C VAL A 230 0.73 9.40 -20.81
N LYS A 231 1.99 9.41 -20.37
CA LYS A 231 2.90 10.54 -20.60
C LYS A 231 3.43 10.48 -22.02
N TRP A 232 3.36 11.61 -22.72
CA TRP A 232 4.02 11.81 -24.00
C TRP A 232 5.28 12.64 -23.78
N ASP A 233 6.40 12.05 -24.18
CA ASP A 233 7.71 12.68 -24.06
C ASP A 233 8.15 13.22 -25.43
N PRO A 234 8.52 14.50 -25.53
CA PRO A 234 9.05 15.06 -26.77
C PRO A 234 10.47 14.53 -27.01
N SER A 235 10.87 14.38 -28.27
CA SER A 235 12.18 13.82 -28.67
C SER A 235 13.39 14.64 -28.21
N ASN A 236 13.16 15.87 -27.75
CA ASN A 236 14.15 16.76 -27.17
C ASN A 236 13.88 17.03 -25.68
N SER A 237 13.26 16.08 -24.97
CA SER A 237 13.26 16.08 -23.51
C SER A 237 14.70 16.01 -22.98
N HIS A 238 14.92 16.53 -21.77
CA HIS A 238 16.26 16.68 -21.22
C HIS A 238 16.34 16.14 -19.79
N ASP A 239 17.45 15.46 -19.49
CA ASP A 239 17.92 15.40 -18.11
C ASP A 239 18.19 16.84 -17.61
N VAL A 240 18.01 17.08 -16.31
CA VAL A 240 18.13 18.44 -15.75
C VAL A 240 19.53 19.03 -15.94
N SER A 241 20.56 18.21 -16.16
CA SER A 241 21.92 18.69 -16.41
C SER A 241 22.18 19.17 -17.85
N ILE A 242 21.23 18.93 -18.76
CA ILE A 242 21.36 19.23 -20.20
C ILE A 242 20.62 20.52 -20.51
N SER A 243 21.29 21.46 -21.18
CA SER A 243 20.71 22.72 -21.65
C SER A 243 19.97 22.57 -22.97
N GLY A 244 18.89 23.32 -23.15
CA GLY A 244 18.05 23.30 -24.35
C GLY A 244 16.57 23.47 -24.03
N TYR A 245 15.83 24.01 -25.01
CA TYR A 245 14.36 24.05 -24.96
C TYR A 245 13.79 22.65 -25.17
N THR A 246 12.69 22.34 -24.50
CA THR A 246 11.94 21.10 -24.73
C THR A 246 10.60 21.40 -25.41
N GLY A 247 10.04 20.40 -26.11
CA GLY A 247 8.59 20.39 -26.33
C GLY A 247 7.82 20.33 -25.01
N ASN A 248 6.50 20.53 -25.06
CA ASN A 248 5.67 20.43 -23.87
C ASN A 248 5.56 18.97 -23.42
N CYS A 249 5.53 18.71 -22.12
CA CYS A 249 5.04 17.43 -21.60
C CYS A 249 3.52 17.36 -21.79
N ILE A 250 2.98 16.20 -22.17
CA ILE A 250 1.53 15.97 -22.31
C ILE A 250 1.15 14.71 -21.56
N LEU A 251 0.03 14.73 -20.82
CA LEU A 251 -0.58 13.55 -20.21
C LEU A 251 -1.95 13.29 -20.87
N ASP A 252 -2.20 12.07 -21.30
CA ASP A 252 -3.50 11.64 -21.83
C ASP A 252 -4.13 10.58 -20.93
N CYS A 253 -5.46 10.47 -20.92
CA CYS A 253 -6.17 9.34 -20.31
C CYS A 253 -6.97 8.58 -21.36
N TYR A 254 -6.73 7.28 -21.49
CA TYR A 254 -7.38 6.40 -22.45
C TYR A 254 -8.18 5.30 -21.74
N GLN A 255 -9.34 4.95 -22.30
CA GLN A 255 -9.95 3.65 -22.05
C GLN A 255 -9.22 2.55 -22.82
N ILE A 256 -9.43 1.29 -22.44
CA ILE A 256 -8.75 0.14 -23.04
C ILE A 256 -8.99 -0.01 -24.56
N ASP A 257 -10.11 0.52 -25.06
CA ASP A 257 -10.46 0.49 -26.49
C ASP A 257 -9.79 1.61 -27.33
N GLY A 258 -9.01 2.49 -26.68
CA GLY A 258 -8.36 3.65 -27.32
C GLY A 258 -9.21 4.94 -27.30
N THR A 259 -10.34 4.95 -26.62
CA THR A 259 -11.13 6.17 -26.39
C THR A 259 -10.33 7.15 -25.52
N LEU A 260 -9.91 8.28 -26.11
CA LEU A 260 -9.25 9.37 -25.39
C LEU A 260 -10.28 10.16 -24.60
N LEU A 261 -10.18 10.17 -23.26
CA LEU A 261 -11.07 10.90 -22.36
C LEU A 261 -10.65 12.37 -22.21
N TRP A 262 -9.36 12.61 -21.99
CA TRP A 262 -8.81 13.96 -21.84
C TRP A 262 -7.31 14.00 -22.15
N ARG A 263 -6.83 15.22 -22.41
CA ARG A 263 -5.42 15.58 -22.64
C ARG A 263 -5.06 16.79 -21.79
N LEU A 264 -4.04 16.64 -20.94
CA LEU A 264 -3.42 17.71 -20.19
C LEU A 264 -2.11 18.12 -20.88
N ASP A 265 -2.10 19.30 -21.48
CA ASP A 265 -0.89 19.96 -21.98
C ASP A 265 -0.25 20.73 -20.82
N MET A 266 0.94 20.32 -20.38
CA MET A 266 1.61 20.94 -19.23
C MET A 266 2.02 22.40 -19.49
N GLY A 267 2.02 22.82 -20.75
CA GLY A 267 2.40 24.17 -21.15
C GLY A 267 3.92 24.38 -21.14
N PRO A 268 4.39 25.59 -21.53
CA PRO A 268 5.81 25.86 -21.69
C PRO A 268 6.56 25.96 -20.36
N ASN A 269 5.87 26.29 -19.27
CA ASN A 269 6.49 26.55 -17.96
C ASN A 269 6.76 25.28 -17.13
N ILE A 270 6.56 24.10 -17.73
CA ILE A 270 6.96 22.80 -17.19
C ILE A 270 7.87 22.15 -18.23
N ARG A 271 9.15 22.01 -17.90
CA ARG A 271 10.15 21.40 -18.77
C ARG A 271 9.91 19.89 -18.88
N ALA A 272 10.18 19.31 -20.05
CA ALA A 272 10.00 17.88 -20.28
C ALA A 272 11.29 17.08 -19.96
N GLY A 273 11.14 16.00 -19.22
CA GLY A 273 12.22 15.09 -18.83
C GLY A 273 11.86 14.27 -17.60
N ALA A 274 12.65 13.24 -17.33
CA ALA A 274 12.38 12.26 -16.26
C ALA A 274 12.16 12.89 -14.87
N HIS A 275 12.93 13.93 -14.53
CA HIS A 275 12.93 14.50 -13.17
C HIS A 275 11.90 15.61 -12.94
N TYR A 276 11.12 16.00 -13.96
CA TYR A 276 10.19 17.13 -13.89
C TYR A 276 8.77 16.72 -13.51
N THR A 277 8.03 16.09 -14.43
CA THR A 277 6.62 15.76 -14.24
C THR A 277 6.47 14.38 -13.61
N GLN A 278 6.12 14.35 -12.31
CA GLN A 278 5.71 13.15 -11.58
C GLN A 278 4.19 13.23 -11.39
N PHE A 279 3.44 12.24 -11.88
CA PHE A 279 1.97 12.24 -11.85
C PHE A 279 1.44 11.02 -11.10
N ILE A 280 0.64 11.23 -10.07
CA ILE A 280 0.15 10.15 -9.19
C ILE A 280 -1.34 9.98 -9.38
N CYS A 281 -1.75 8.77 -9.79
CA CYS A 281 -3.14 8.42 -10.03
C CYS A 281 -3.67 7.46 -8.94
N TYR A 282 -4.66 7.92 -8.18
CA TYR A 282 -5.23 7.19 -7.05
C TYR A 282 -6.60 7.78 -6.66
N ASP A 283 -7.49 6.98 -6.08
CA ASP A 283 -8.71 7.46 -5.42
C ASP A 283 -8.35 8.05 -4.04
N PHE A 284 -8.10 9.35 -3.96
CA PHE A 284 -7.67 10.00 -2.72
C PHE A 284 -8.83 10.42 -1.81
N ASN A 285 -10.04 10.58 -2.35
CA ASN A 285 -11.21 11.01 -1.56
C ASN A 285 -12.12 9.85 -1.11
N GLY A 286 -11.91 8.65 -1.64
CA GLY A 286 -12.66 7.42 -1.31
C GLY A 286 -14.04 7.33 -1.97
N ASP A 287 -14.29 8.06 -3.05
CA ASP A 287 -15.59 8.03 -3.75
C ASP A 287 -15.72 6.87 -4.75
N GLY A 288 -14.64 6.09 -4.93
CA GLY A 288 -14.55 4.97 -5.85
C GLY A 288 -14.10 5.36 -7.25
N LYS A 289 -13.61 6.59 -7.46
CA LYS A 289 -13.03 7.06 -8.72
C LYS A 289 -11.68 7.69 -8.45
N ALA A 290 -10.73 7.41 -9.31
CA ALA A 290 -9.39 7.93 -9.14
C ALA A 290 -9.25 9.38 -9.61
N GLU A 291 -8.41 10.13 -8.89
CA GLU A 291 -7.89 11.43 -9.26
C GLU A 291 -6.44 11.32 -9.77
N MET A 292 -5.93 12.43 -10.34
CA MET A 292 -4.52 12.63 -10.67
C MET A 292 -3.97 13.88 -10.00
N ALA A 293 -2.94 13.71 -9.16
CA ALA A 293 -2.16 14.80 -8.58
C ALA A 293 -0.88 15.04 -9.41
N VAL A 294 -0.63 16.29 -9.79
CA VAL A 294 0.55 16.66 -10.60
C VAL A 294 0.99 18.11 -10.39
N LYS A 295 2.30 18.36 -10.47
CA LYS A 295 2.86 19.72 -10.47
C LYS A 295 2.49 20.45 -11.76
N THR A 296 1.98 21.67 -11.65
CA THR A 296 1.51 22.48 -12.78
C THR A 296 2.07 23.91 -12.72
N ALA A 297 1.80 24.71 -13.74
CA ALA A 297 2.27 26.10 -13.85
C ALA A 297 1.32 26.94 -14.72
N PRO A 298 1.47 28.28 -14.79
CA PRO A 298 0.77 29.08 -15.80
C PRO A 298 1.00 28.52 -17.20
N GLY A 299 -0.05 28.50 -18.02
CA GLY A 299 -0.05 27.85 -19.33
C GLY A 299 -0.45 26.37 -19.33
N THR A 300 -0.50 25.67 -18.19
CA THR A 300 -1.04 24.30 -18.13
C THR A 300 -2.53 24.29 -18.49
N ARG A 301 -2.93 23.43 -19.45
CA ARG A 301 -4.25 23.44 -20.08
C ARG A 301 -4.81 22.04 -20.26
N MET A 302 -6.04 21.85 -19.82
CA MET A 302 -6.82 20.62 -19.99
C MET A 302 -7.74 20.72 -21.20
N THR A 303 -7.80 19.65 -21.99
CA THR A 303 -8.79 19.44 -23.06
C THR A 303 -9.53 18.13 -22.79
N ARG A 304 -10.85 18.19 -22.65
CA ARG A 304 -11.72 17.03 -22.41
C ARG A 304 -12.45 16.64 -23.69
N TYR A 305 -12.58 15.35 -23.94
CA TYR A 305 -13.19 14.80 -25.15
C TYR A 305 -14.48 14.05 -24.85
N GLY A 306 -15.40 14.07 -25.81
CA GLY A 306 -16.57 13.21 -25.80
C GLY A 306 -16.27 11.86 -26.47
N ALA A 307 -17.21 10.92 -26.41
CA ALA A 307 -17.03 9.57 -26.95
C ALA A 307 -16.73 9.54 -28.47
N GLY A 308 -17.15 10.57 -29.24
CA GLY A 308 -16.82 10.70 -30.66
C GLY A 308 -15.43 11.29 -30.94
N GLY A 309 -14.68 11.66 -29.89
CA GLY A 309 -13.38 12.32 -29.97
C GLY A 309 -13.45 13.83 -30.22
N GLU A 310 -14.63 14.44 -30.18
CA GLU A 310 -14.81 15.88 -30.22
C GLU A 310 -14.38 16.54 -28.91
N VAL A 311 -13.85 17.77 -28.99
CA VAL A 311 -13.55 18.57 -27.79
C VAL A 311 -14.85 19.02 -27.16
N VAL A 312 -15.06 18.64 -25.90
CA VAL A 312 -16.22 19.03 -25.09
C VAL A 312 -15.92 20.28 -24.27
N GLU A 313 -14.70 20.38 -23.74
CA GLU A 313 -14.30 21.48 -22.86
C GLU A 313 -12.78 21.69 -22.98
N GLU A 314 -12.34 22.95 -22.90
CA GLU A 314 -10.93 23.30 -22.79
C GLU A 314 -10.78 24.45 -21.78
N PHE A 315 -9.87 24.30 -20.83
CA PHE A 315 -9.62 25.30 -19.79
C PHE A 315 -8.17 25.26 -19.30
N TYR A 316 -7.66 26.41 -18.87
CA TYR A 316 -6.43 26.47 -18.10
C TYR A 316 -6.73 26.17 -16.63
N ILE A 317 -5.76 25.61 -15.91
CA ILE A 317 -5.86 25.44 -14.46
C ILE A 317 -6.15 26.76 -13.75
N THR A 318 -6.75 26.70 -12.58
CA THR A 318 -7.01 27.88 -11.77
C THR A 318 -5.73 28.35 -11.09
N MET A 319 -5.27 29.57 -11.42
CA MET A 319 -4.17 30.20 -10.68
C MET A 319 -4.65 30.74 -9.33
N PRO A 320 -3.85 30.58 -8.25
CA PRO A 320 -4.13 31.20 -6.96
C PRO A 320 -4.39 32.70 -7.08
N LEU A 321 -5.40 33.20 -6.34
CA LEU A 321 -5.85 34.60 -6.44
C LEU A 321 -4.74 35.62 -6.13
N GLU A 322 -3.80 35.28 -5.24
CA GLU A 322 -2.66 36.14 -4.92
C GLU A 322 -1.72 36.32 -6.12
N ASP A 323 -1.52 35.27 -6.91
CA ASP A 323 -0.66 35.31 -8.10
C ASP A 323 -1.33 36.06 -9.25
N CYS A 324 -2.66 35.91 -9.41
CA CYS A 324 -3.44 36.77 -10.30
C CYS A 324 -3.32 38.26 -9.91
N LYS A 325 -3.33 38.59 -8.60
CA LYS A 325 -3.15 39.97 -8.10
C LYS A 325 -1.73 40.50 -8.32
N ARG A 326 -0.72 39.62 -8.35
CA ARG A 326 0.67 39.94 -8.68
C ARG A 326 0.89 40.14 -10.19
N GLY A 327 -0.11 39.81 -11.01
CA GLY A 327 -0.13 40.09 -12.45
C GLY A 327 0.29 38.91 -13.32
N TYR A 328 0.44 37.71 -12.75
CA TYR A 328 0.75 36.50 -13.52
C TYR A 328 -0.43 36.08 -14.41
N SER A 329 -0.12 35.52 -15.58
CA SER A 329 -1.07 35.10 -16.62
C SER A 329 -0.67 33.76 -17.25
N HIS A 330 -1.66 32.99 -17.76
CA HIS A 330 -1.37 31.78 -18.56
C HIS A 330 -0.68 32.08 -19.90
N SER A 331 -0.65 33.34 -20.32
CA SER A 331 0.11 33.79 -21.49
C SER A 331 1.60 34.01 -21.21
N ASP A 332 2.03 33.98 -19.95
CA ASP A 332 3.40 34.24 -19.57
C ASP A 332 4.28 33.02 -19.86
N SER A 333 5.51 33.27 -20.30
CA SER A 333 6.56 32.26 -20.44
C SER A 333 7.73 32.66 -19.57
N TYR A 334 8.13 31.75 -18.68
CA TYR A 334 9.32 31.87 -17.82
C TYR A 334 10.46 30.97 -18.30
N VAL A 335 10.30 30.35 -19.47
CA VAL A 335 11.35 29.60 -20.16
C VAL A 335 12.43 30.55 -20.59
N SER A 336 13.61 30.39 -20.00
CA SER A 336 14.65 31.39 -20.05
C SER A 336 15.57 31.20 -21.25
N GLY A 337 15.82 32.29 -21.97
CA GLY A 337 16.86 32.34 -23.00
C GLY A 337 18.25 32.66 -22.44
N SER A 338 19.28 32.51 -23.27
CA SER A 338 20.67 32.83 -22.88
C SER A 338 20.88 34.29 -22.49
N GLU A 339 20.25 35.24 -23.19
CA GLU A 339 20.29 36.67 -22.85
C GLU A 339 19.60 36.98 -21.52
N GLU A 340 18.52 36.26 -21.19
CA GLU A 340 17.78 36.43 -19.94
C GLU A 340 18.57 35.90 -18.74
N TYR A 341 19.31 34.80 -18.91
CA TYR A 341 20.21 34.30 -17.88
C TYR A 341 21.39 35.24 -17.60
N GLU A 342 21.98 35.85 -18.63
CA GLU A 342 22.98 36.90 -18.44
C GLU A 342 22.39 38.09 -17.67
N THR A 343 21.17 38.49 -18.00
CA THR A 343 20.44 39.54 -17.28
C THR A 343 20.16 39.17 -15.82
N HIS A 344 19.82 37.91 -15.56
CA HIS A 344 19.65 37.39 -14.20
C HIS A 344 20.95 37.49 -13.40
N LEU A 345 22.08 37.07 -13.96
CA LEU A 345 23.39 37.17 -13.30
C LEU A 345 23.81 38.61 -13.03
N LEU A 346 23.51 39.56 -13.93
CA LEU A 346 23.74 40.99 -13.69
C LEU A 346 23.00 41.46 -12.43
N GLY A 347 21.72 41.07 -12.28
CA GLY A 347 20.92 41.37 -11.09
C GLY A 347 21.47 40.71 -9.83
N LEU A 348 21.81 39.43 -9.91
CA LEU A 348 22.39 38.65 -8.80
C LEU A 348 23.69 39.30 -8.29
N PHE A 349 24.61 39.64 -9.21
CA PHE A 349 25.92 40.21 -8.85
C PHE A 349 25.81 41.66 -8.37
N ALA A 350 24.88 42.45 -8.93
CA ALA A 350 24.58 43.78 -8.43
C ALA A 350 24.11 43.76 -6.97
N GLY A 351 23.28 42.77 -6.63
CA GLY A 351 22.73 42.55 -5.29
C GLY A 351 23.57 41.64 -4.38
N TRP A 352 24.83 41.36 -4.70
CA TRP A 352 25.63 40.35 -3.98
C TRP A 352 25.70 40.59 -2.46
N GLN A 353 26.00 41.82 -2.03
CA GLN A 353 26.09 42.17 -0.59
C GLN A 353 24.72 42.19 0.11
N GLU A 354 23.63 42.12 -0.66
CA GLU A 354 22.28 42.08 -0.13
C GLU A 354 21.77 40.65 0.10
N GLN A 355 22.47 39.64 -0.44
CA GLN A 355 22.14 38.23 -0.25
C GLN A 355 22.12 37.87 1.24
N PRO A 356 21.10 37.14 1.73
CA PRO A 356 20.98 36.79 3.14
C PRO A 356 22.22 36.08 3.69
N GLU A 357 22.81 35.17 2.91
CA GLU A 357 24.00 34.40 3.26
C GLU A 357 25.26 35.27 3.38
N VAL A 358 25.39 36.31 2.54
CA VAL A 358 26.50 37.28 2.62
C VAL A 358 26.35 38.15 3.86
N LYS A 359 25.15 38.69 4.12
CA LYS A 359 24.86 39.47 5.34
C LYS A 359 25.04 38.68 6.62
N ALA A 360 24.78 37.38 6.58
CA ALA A 360 24.99 36.46 7.69
C ALA A 360 26.47 36.06 7.88
N GLY A 361 27.38 36.51 6.98
CA GLY A 361 28.80 36.15 6.99
C GLY A 361 29.06 34.67 6.63
N GLN A 362 28.10 34.01 5.99
CA GLN A 362 28.22 32.62 5.55
C GLN A 362 28.92 32.53 4.19
N TRP A 363 28.65 33.48 3.31
CA TRP A 363 29.32 33.63 2.01
C TRP A 363 30.31 34.80 2.03
N PRO A 364 31.29 34.83 1.10
CA PRO A 364 32.24 35.93 1.03
C PRO A 364 31.57 37.28 0.73
N ASP A 365 32.11 38.35 1.29
CA ASP A 365 31.58 39.72 1.15
C ASP A 365 31.69 40.24 -0.30
N THR A 366 32.59 39.65 -1.10
CA THR A 366 32.86 40.04 -2.49
C THR A 366 32.87 38.85 -3.44
N LEU A 367 32.60 39.11 -4.72
CA LEU A 367 32.66 38.09 -5.78
C LEU A 367 34.10 37.68 -6.07
N GLU A 368 35.07 38.60 -5.92
CA GLU A 368 36.48 38.28 -6.08
C GLU A 368 36.96 37.24 -5.07
N GLU A 369 36.50 37.32 -3.82
CA GLU A 369 36.76 36.30 -2.81
C GLU A 369 36.11 34.97 -3.19
N CYS A 370 34.89 34.99 -3.73
CA CYS A 370 34.22 33.79 -4.25
C CYS A 370 35.01 33.14 -5.39
N PHE A 371 35.56 33.94 -6.30
CA PHE A 371 36.30 33.46 -7.47
C PHE A 371 37.80 33.26 -7.21
N HIS A 372 38.26 33.54 -5.99
CA HIS A 372 39.66 33.48 -5.57
C HIS A 372 40.61 34.34 -6.45
N ILE A 373 40.19 35.56 -6.75
CA ILE A 373 40.99 36.57 -7.47
C ILE A 373 41.31 37.79 -6.59
N PRO A 374 42.36 38.57 -6.93
CA PRO A 374 42.62 39.82 -6.23
C PRO A 374 41.45 40.81 -6.34
N PRO A 375 41.22 41.66 -5.32
CA PRO A 375 40.17 42.69 -5.36
C PRO A 375 40.27 43.55 -6.62
N ARG A 376 39.14 43.72 -7.33
CA ARG A 376 39.07 44.39 -8.63
C ARG A 376 37.96 45.44 -8.70
N TRP A 377 36.86 45.22 -8.01
CA TRP A 377 35.67 46.04 -8.05
C TRP A 377 35.43 46.79 -6.73
N SER A 378 34.47 47.70 -6.74
CA SER A 378 34.05 48.46 -5.56
C SER A 378 32.55 48.26 -5.40
N TYR A 379 32.12 48.02 -4.16
CA TYR A 379 30.72 47.68 -3.87
C TYR A 379 29.95 48.88 -3.29
N PRO A 380 28.64 49.03 -3.60
CA PRO A 380 27.88 48.22 -4.55
C PRO A 380 28.37 48.41 -6.00
N LEU A 381 28.32 47.34 -6.80
CA LEU A 381 28.85 47.35 -8.17
C LEU A 381 28.06 48.35 -9.02
N ASN A 382 28.76 49.22 -9.76
CA ASN A 382 28.12 49.99 -10.83
C ASN A 382 27.88 49.12 -12.08
N GLU A 383 27.06 49.58 -13.03
CA GLU A 383 26.69 48.81 -14.24
C GLU A 383 27.89 48.27 -15.04
N ILE A 384 28.98 49.03 -15.14
CA ILE A 384 30.21 48.60 -15.84
C ILE A 384 30.85 47.44 -15.07
N GLN A 385 30.96 47.58 -13.75
CA GLN A 385 31.57 46.55 -12.89
C GLN A 385 30.70 45.29 -12.81
N GLN A 386 29.37 45.42 -12.82
CA GLN A 386 28.45 44.29 -12.91
C GLN A 386 28.71 43.48 -14.18
N LYS A 387 28.77 44.16 -15.33
CA LYS A 387 29.05 43.52 -16.62
C LYS A 387 30.43 42.86 -16.65
N GLU A 388 31.46 43.54 -16.14
CA GLU A 388 32.80 42.95 -16.03
C GLU A 388 32.83 41.70 -15.16
N ALA A 389 32.08 41.67 -14.06
CA ALA A 389 31.99 40.52 -13.16
C ALA A 389 31.25 39.34 -13.79
N VAL A 390 30.13 39.60 -14.46
CA VAL A 390 29.37 38.56 -15.20
C VAL A 390 30.20 38.00 -16.36
N ASP A 391 30.87 38.86 -17.14
CA ASP A 391 31.74 38.41 -18.23
C ASP A 391 32.91 37.58 -17.71
N TYR A 392 33.52 37.99 -16.60
CA TYR A 392 34.55 37.20 -15.95
C TYR A 392 34.00 35.83 -15.49
N PHE A 393 32.82 35.80 -14.89
CA PHE A 393 32.20 34.55 -14.44
C PHE A 393 31.94 33.59 -15.60
N LEU A 394 31.26 34.07 -16.65
CA LEU A 394 30.83 33.26 -17.79
C LEU A 394 31.97 32.84 -18.71
N ASP A 395 32.95 33.71 -18.96
CA ASP A 395 33.98 33.49 -19.99
C ASP A 395 35.31 33.01 -19.40
N VAL A 396 35.56 33.22 -18.10
CA VAL A 396 36.84 32.89 -17.46
C VAL A 396 36.65 31.90 -16.32
N TYR A 397 35.90 32.26 -15.27
CA TYR A 397 35.80 31.45 -14.07
C TYR A 397 35.12 30.10 -14.33
N ALA A 398 33.89 30.10 -14.84
CA ALA A 398 33.13 28.87 -15.05
C ALA A 398 33.84 27.92 -16.04
N PRO A 399 34.33 28.36 -17.22
CA PRO A 399 35.08 27.49 -18.13
C PRO A 399 36.40 26.97 -17.55
N ALA A 400 37.07 27.74 -16.68
CA ALA A 400 38.28 27.29 -16.00
C ALA A 400 38.01 26.18 -14.97
N ARG A 401 36.81 26.13 -14.38
CA ARG A 401 36.40 25.02 -13.49
C ARG A 401 36.06 23.75 -14.25
N SER A 402 35.44 23.88 -15.42
CA SER A 402 35.16 22.76 -16.32
C SER A 402 34.90 23.26 -17.74
N PRO A 403 35.49 22.63 -18.78
CA PRO A 403 35.20 22.97 -20.17
C PRO A 403 33.74 22.65 -20.58
N LYS A 404 32.99 21.93 -19.74
CA LYS A 404 31.55 21.68 -19.94
C LYS A 404 30.67 22.87 -19.51
N ASN A 405 31.21 23.85 -18.79
CA ASN A 405 30.46 25.02 -18.32
C ASN A 405 30.27 26.05 -19.43
N ARG A 406 29.43 25.74 -20.42
CA ARG A 406 29.11 26.61 -21.56
C ARG A 406 27.92 27.51 -21.23
N LEU A 407 28.06 28.34 -20.20
CA LEU A 407 26.94 29.09 -19.63
C LEU A 407 26.43 30.25 -20.53
N ARG A 408 27.19 30.66 -21.54
CA ARG A 408 26.72 31.56 -22.62
C ARG A 408 25.69 30.91 -23.55
N GLU A 409 25.70 29.58 -23.63
CA GLU A 409 24.79 28.77 -24.45
C GLU A 409 23.65 28.18 -23.60
N TRP A 410 23.52 28.61 -22.34
CA TRP A 410 22.52 28.08 -21.40
C TRP A 410 21.13 28.64 -21.70
N GLU A 411 20.15 27.77 -21.92
CA GLU A 411 18.78 28.14 -22.30
C GLU A 411 17.77 27.01 -22.01
N GLY A 412 16.49 27.35 -21.99
CA GLY A 412 15.38 26.39 -21.94
C GLY A 412 14.98 25.93 -20.53
N PHE A 413 15.44 26.61 -19.49
CA PHE A 413 15.09 26.34 -18.09
C PHE A 413 14.12 27.35 -17.51
N ILE A 414 13.50 27.03 -16.37
CA ILE A 414 12.60 27.92 -15.63
C ILE A 414 13.17 28.14 -14.23
N PHE A 415 13.74 29.32 -13.96
CA PHE A 415 14.28 29.68 -12.63
C PHE A 415 13.44 30.70 -11.86
N HIS A 416 12.34 31.18 -12.44
CA HIS A 416 11.42 32.11 -11.81
C HIS A 416 9.98 31.85 -12.29
N GLY A 417 9.01 32.57 -11.74
CA GLY A 417 7.59 32.35 -12.00
C GLY A 417 6.94 31.38 -11.00
N PRO A 418 5.61 31.40 -10.88
CA PRO A 418 4.87 30.62 -9.90
C PRO A 418 4.79 29.13 -10.28
N GLU A 419 4.71 28.27 -9.26
CA GLU A 419 4.61 26.81 -9.39
C GLU A 419 3.43 26.32 -8.56
N TYR A 420 2.66 25.38 -9.10
CA TYR A 420 1.44 24.91 -8.48
C TYR A 420 1.42 23.39 -8.34
N LEU A 421 0.53 22.90 -7.49
CA LEU A 421 0.13 21.51 -7.38
C LEU A 421 -1.37 21.44 -7.62
N THR A 422 -1.79 20.64 -8.60
CA THR A 422 -3.19 20.52 -9.00
C THR A 422 -3.66 19.08 -8.86
N MET A 423 -4.88 18.91 -8.34
CA MET A 423 -5.62 17.66 -8.36
C MET A 423 -6.68 17.71 -9.47
N PHE A 424 -6.69 16.73 -10.36
CA PHE A 424 -7.71 16.54 -11.38
C PHE A 424 -8.56 15.32 -11.05
N ALA A 425 -9.88 15.44 -11.19
CA ALA A 425 -10.78 14.31 -11.20
C ALA A 425 -10.49 13.39 -12.38
N GLY A 426 -10.93 12.14 -12.27
CA GLY A 426 -10.79 11.14 -13.32
C GLY A 426 -11.32 11.55 -14.71
N ASP A 427 -12.36 12.40 -14.75
CA ASP A 427 -12.92 12.93 -16.00
C ASP A 427 -12.16 14.15 -16.57
N GLY A 428 -11.04 14.53 -15.94
CA GLY A 428 -10.16 15.63 -16.31
C GLY A 428 -10.55 16.98 -15.70
N LYS A 429 -11.62 17.09 -14.90
CA LYS A 429 -11.96 18.36 -14.22
C LYS A 429 -10.93 18.71 -13.15
N GLU A 430 -10.58 19.99 -13.04
CA GLU A 430 -9.82 20.48 -11.89
C GLU A 430 -10.68 20.40 -10.62
N LEU A 431 -10.11 19.85 -9.55
CA LEU A 431 -10.74 19.78 -8.22
C LEU A 431 -10.16 20.83 -7.28
N ASP A 432 -8.84 20.95 -7.20
CA ASP A 432 -8.15 21.94 -6.37
C ASP A 432 -6.76 22.26 -6.94
N THR A 433 -6.33 23.52 -6.79
CA THR A 433 -4.97 23.97 -7.14
C THR A 433 -4.42 24.85 -6.04
N ILE A 434 -3.26 24.45 -5.52
CA ILE A 434 -2.51 25.20 -4.50
C ILE A 434 -1.12 25.59 -5.02
N VAL A 435 -0.45 26.51 -4.32
CA VAL A 435 0.98 26.76 -4.54
C VAL A 435 1.76 25.49 -4.21
N PHE A 436 2.75 25.15 -5.05
CA PHE A 436 3.60 24.00 -4.81
C PHE A 436 4.33 24.13 -3.45
N PRO A 437 4.39 23.07 -2.61
CA PRO A 437 4.82 23.18 -1.21
C PRO A 437 6.23 23.75 -0.99
N PHE A 438 7.12 23.56 -1.96
CA PHE A 438 8.52 23.91 -1.85
C PHE A 438 8.91 24.92 -2.91
N GLU A 439 9.10 26.17 -2.52
CA GLU A 439 9.54 27.22 -3.42
C GLU A 439 10.91 26.91 -4.02
N ARG A 440 11.11 27.36 -5.27
CA ARG A 440 12.39 27.29 -5.96
C ARG A 440 13.47 28.12 -5.27
N VAL A 441 13.09 29.28 -4.73
CA VAL A 441 13.94 30.28 -4.06
C VAL A 441 14.89 31.03 -5.00
N ASP A 442 15.67 30.35 -5.83
CA ASP A 442 16.61 30.91 -6.80
C ASP A 442 16.80 29.98 -8.00
N ASP A 443 17.82 30.19 -8.82
CA ASP A 443 18.18 29.35 -9.96
C ASP A 443 19.02 28.10 -9.59
N GLY A 444 19.03 27.72 -8.31
CA GLY A 444 19.81 26.61 -7.78
C GLY A 444 21.05 27.02 -6.99
N LEU A 445 21.36 28.33 -6.88
CA LEU A 445 22.51 28.84 -6.15
C LEU A 445 22.56 28.29 -4.71
N ARG A 446 21.47 28.39 -3.94
CA ARG A 446 21.38 27.84 -2.57
C ARG A 446 21.19 26.33 -2.53
N TRP A 447 20.71 25.74 -3.62
CA TRP A 447 20.60 24.28 -3.78
C TRP A 447 21.96 23.62 -4.09
N GLY A 448 23.01 24.40 -4.34
CA GLY A 448 24.37 23.90 -4.57
C GLY A 448 24.71 23.66 -6.03
N ASP A 449 23.91 24.18 -6.96
CA ASP A 449 24.08 23.97 -8.41
C ASP A 449 25.30 24.67 -9.01
N TYR A 450 25.85 25.64 -8.28
CA TYR A 450 27.07 26.37 -8.64
C TYR A 450 28.33 25.86 -7.90
N ALA A 451 28.15 25.04 -6.87
CA ALA A 451 29.21 24.71 -5.92
C ALA A 451 30.23 23.73 -6.51
N MET A 452 29.76 22.75 -7.29
CA MET A 452 30.57 21.68 -7.88
C MET A 452 31.32 22.14 -9.15
N PRO A 453 32.38 21.44 -9.60
CA PRO A 453 33.18 21.86 -10.77
C PRO A 453 32.36 22.07 -12.06
N ARG A 454 31.34 21.23 -12.28
CA ARG A 454 30.32 21.49 -13.30
C ARG A 454 29.24 22.37 -12.68
N ILE A 455 29.04 23.55 -13.26
CA ILE A 455 28.02 24.52 -12.82
C ILE A 455 26.76 24.26 -13.65
N GLU A 456 25.67 23.93 -12.97
CA GLU A 456 24.44 23.43 -13.59
C GLU A 456 23.21 24.12 -12.97
N PRO A 457 22.96 25.41 -13.29
CA PRO A 457 21.78 26.11 -12.79
C PRO A 457 20.51 25.33 -13.12
N CYS A 458 19.56 25.32 -12.18
CA CYS A 458 18.31 24.56 -12.21
C CYS A 458 18.44 23.02 -12.19
N ASN A 459 19.55 22.46 -11.68
CA ASN A 459 19.72 21.01 -11.57
C ASN A 459 19.07 20.45 -10.29
N ARG A 460 19.70 20.65 -9.12
CA ARG A 460 19.28 20.04 -7.84
C ARG A 460 17.92 20.56 -7.40
N VAL A 461 17.62 21.82 -7.73
CA VAL A 461 16.35 22.45 -7.41
C VAL A 461 15.18 21.83 -8.18
N ASP A 462 15.37 21.35 -9.41
CA ASP A 462 14.29 20.75 -10.23
C ASP A 462 14.32 19.22 -10.23
N ARG A 463 14.65 18.66 -9.07
CA ARG A 463 14.53 17.23 -8.80
C ARG A 463 13.24 16.95 -8.03
N PHE A 464 12.25 16.35 -8.67
CA PHE A 464 10.94 16.09 -8.08
C PHE A 464 10.67 14.59 -7.91
N LEU A 465 9.98 14.22 -6.83
CA LEU A 465 9.38 12.89 -6.65
C LEU A 465 7.95 13.07 -6.14
N ALA A 466 7.09 12.10 -6.40
CA ALA A 466 5.76 12.05 -5.84
C ALA A 466 5.35 10.62 -5.47
N GLY A 467 4.36 10.46 -4.59
CA GLY A 467 3.92 9.13 -4.19
C GLY A 467 2.56 9.13 -3.52
N VAL A 468 2.16 7.94 -3.11
CA VAL A 468 0.98 7.68 -2.30
C VAL A 468 1.39 6.78 -1.13
N ALA A 469 0.88 7.05 0.06
CA ALA A 469 1.15 6.27 1.26
C ALA A 469 -0.10 6.17 2.15
N TYR A 470 -0.27 5.05 2.84
CA TYR A 470 -1.35 4.85 3.81
C TYR A 470 -0.87 5.30 5.20
N LEU A 471 -0.72 6.62 5.38
CA LEU A 471 -0.13 7.20 6.60
C LEU A 471 -0.99 7.00 7.86
N ASP A 472 -2.30 6.70 7.71
CA ASP A 472 -3.19 6.32 8.81
C ASP A 472 -3.51 4.81 8.82
N GLY A 473 -2.81 4.05 7.96
CA GLY A 473 -3.05 2.63 7.74
C GLY A 473 -4.40 2.30 7.10
N LYS A 474 -5.15 3.28 6.57
CA LYS A 474 -6.51 3.06 6.06
C LYS A 474 -6.78 3.74 4.73
N ARG A 475 -6.31 4.96 4.53
CA ARG A 475 -6.62 5.78 3.36
C ARG A 475 -5.34 6.32 2.71
N PRO A 476 -5.36 6.56 1.39
CA PRO A 476 -4.21 7.08 0.67
C PRO A 476 -3.99 8.58 0.92
N TYR A 477 -2.73 8.95 1.18
CA TYR A 477 -2.23 10.33 1.27
C TYR A 477 -1.29 10.61 0.11
N PHE A 478 -1.34 11.81 -0.44
CA PHE A 478 -0.43 12.25 -1.50
C PHE A 478 0.89 12.76 -0.91
N ILE A 479 2.01 12.31 -1.48
CA ILE A 479 3.36 12.71 -1.09
C ILE A 479 3.98 13.55 -2.20
N ALA A 480 4.46 14.75 -1.88
CA ALA A 480 5.17 15.64 -2.79
C ALA A 480 6.60 15.89 -2.31
N CYS A 481 7.58 15.82 -3.21
CA CYS A 481 8.99 16.02 -2.86
C CYS A 481 9.69 17.03 -3.77
N ARG A 482 10.72 17.70 -3.23
CA ARG A 482 11.69 18.51 -4.00
C ARG A 482 13.11 18.36 -3.43
N GLY A 483 14.05 18.04 -4.31
CA GLY A 483 15.48 17.91 -4.01
C GLY A 483 15.85 16.63 -3.24
N TYR A 484 17.03 16.08 -3.53
CA TYR A 484 17.57 14.93 -2.78
C TYR A 484 19.10 14.93 -2.67
N TYR A 485 19.82 15.57 -3.59
CA TYR A 485 21.30 15.67 -3.54
C TYR A 485 21.83 16.60 -2.44
N THR A 486 21.07 17.64 -2.10
CA THR A 486 21.43 18.65 -1.08
C THR A 486 20.22 18.86 -0.18
N ARG A 487 19.49 19.97 -0.28
CA ARG A 487 18.21 20.11 0.41
C ARG A 487 17.26 19.03 -0.11
N ALA A 488 16.73 18.24 0.81
CA ALA A 488 15.63 17.30 0.61
C ALA A 488 14.40 17.79 1.38
N ALA A 489 13.26 17.83 0.71
CA ALA A 489 12.00 18.28 1.28
C ALA A 489 10.83 17.39 0.82
N VAL A 490 10.02 16.95 1.76
CA VAL A 490 8.88 16.03 1.59
C VAL A 490 7.67 16.57 2.33
N ALA A 491 6.51 16.58 1.67
CA ALA A 491 5.23 17.02 2.26
C ALA A 491 4.14 15.97 2.01
N ALA A 492 3.32 15.71 3.02
CA ALA A 492 2.16 14.85 2.90
C ALA A 492 0.85 15.66 2.90
N TYR A 493 -0.10 15.20 2.10
CA TYR A 493 -1.42 15.80 1.96
C TYR A 493 -2.51 14.74 2.02
N SER A 494 -3.58 15.00 2.77
CA SER A 494 -4.86 14.33 2.57
C SER A 494 -5.72 15.08 1.54
N PHE A 495 -6.62 14.36 0.88
CA PHE A 495 -7.59 14.91 -0.07
C PHE A 495 -9.04 14.43 0.19
N PHE A 496 -9.33 13.96 1.41
CA PHE A 496 -10.63 13.35 1.77
C PHE A 496 -11.83 14.30 1.61
N GLU A 497 -11.60 15.60 1.63
CA GLU A 497 -12.63 16.63 1.53
C GLU A 497 -12.65 17.34 0.17
N ASN A 498 -12.07 16.72 -0.88
CA ASN A 498 -11.90 17.31 -2.21
C ASN A 498 -11.08 18.62 -2.21
N ARG A 499 -10.08 18.70 -1.33
CA ARG A 499 -9.14 19.81 -1.22
C ARG A 499 -7.84 19.34 -0.60
N PHE A 500 -6.73 19.96 -0.95
CA PHE A 500 -5.43 19.65 -0.35
C PHE A 500 -5.39 20.10 1.12
N LEU A 501 -5.27 19.15 2.03
CA LEU A 501 -5.00 19.40 3.44
C LEU A 501 -3.60 18.88 3.76
N LYS A 502 -2.68 19.79 4.05
CA LYS A 502 -1.31 19.44 4.41
C LYS A 502 -1.28 18.85 5.82
N GLU A 503 -0.75 17.64 5.94
CA GLU A 503 -0.63 16.92 7.20
C GLU A 503 0.68 17.25 7.89
N TRP A 504 1.81 17.09 7.20
CA TRP A 504 3.15 17.38 7.72
C TRP A 504 4.14 17.75 6.62
N VAL A 505 5.30 18.28 7.04
CA VAL A 505 6.45 18.61 6.18
C VAL A 505 7.74 18.19 6.87
N ALA A 506 8.57 17.42 6.18
CA ALA A 506 9.94 17.09 6.55
C ALA A 506 10.89 17.81 5.57
N ASP A 507 11.61 18.82 6.06
CA ASP A 507 12.49 19.66 5.22
C ASP A 507 13.86 19.80 5.88
N SER A 508 14.88 19.27 5.22
CA SER A 508 16.27 19.34 5.70
C SER A 508 16.83 20.76 5.80
N GLY A 509 16.17 21.75 5.18
CA GLY A 509 16.72 23.08 4.98
C GLY A 509 17.89 23.07 4.02
N PHE A 510 18.37 24.27 3.67
CA PHE A 510 19.51 24.41 2.78
C PHE A 510 20.80 23.87 3.42
N VAL A 511 21.69 23.31 2.60
CA VAL A 511 23.00 22.87 3.04
C VAL A 511 23.94 24.07 3.16
N PRO A 512 24.60 24.31 4.32
CA PRO A 512 25.54 25.42 4.47
C PRO A 512 26.75 25.31 3.52
N MET A 513 26.98 26.37 2.75
CA MET A 513 28.16 26.53 1.91
C MET A 513 28.96 27.74 2.36
N LYS A 514 30.29 27.62 2.43
CA LYS A 514 31.20 28.75 2.70
C LYS A 514 31.39 29.62 1.47
N ASN A 515 31.23 29.04 0.28
CA ASN A 515 31.31 29.73 -1.00
C ASN A 515 30.40 28.98 -2.00
N PRO A 516 29.31 29.58 -2.51
CA PRO A 516 28.37 28.87 -3.37
C PRO A 516 28.95 28.56 -4.76
N PHE A 517 30.12 29.11 -5.12
CA PHE A 517 30.79 28.88 -6.39
C PHE A 517 31.96 27.90 -6.32
N CYS A 518 32.33 27.40 -5.14
CA CYS A 518 33.41 26.43 -4.97
C CYS A 518 33.36 25.78 -3.58
N ASP A 519 32.48 24.79 -3.41
CA ASP A 519 32.34 24.03 -2.16
C ASP A 519 31.83 22.61 -2.50
N ASN A 520 31.75 21.74 -1.49
CA ASN A 520 31.18 20.40 -1.62
C ASN A 520 29.95 20.24 -0.69
N PRO A 521 28.73 20.58 -1.16
CA PRO A 521 27.54 20.48 -0.34
C PRO A 521 27.05 19.03 -0.14
N HIS A 522 27.49 18.07 -0.95
CA HIS A 522 27.03 16.68 -0.86
C HIS A 522 27.44 16.01 0.47
N GLU A 523 28.61 16.36 1.00
CA GLU A 523 29.14 15.82 2.27
C GLU A 523 28.47 16.40 3.53
N LYS A 524 27.75 17.52 3.42
CA LYS A 524 27.27 18.29 4.58
C LYS A 524 25.77 18.09 4.83
N TRP A 525 25.36 18.25 6.08
CA TRP A 525 23.96 18.21 6.47
C TRP A 525 23.23 19.52 6.13
N GLY A 526 21.91 19.42 5.99
CA GLY A 526 21.02 20.57 5.92
C GLY A 526 21.00 21.38 7.22
N THR A 527 20.40 22.56 7.15
CA THR A 527 20.34 23.52 8.27
C THR A 527 19.32 23.15 9.34
N ASP A 528 18.34 22.31 9.04
CA ASP A 528 17.35 21.86 10.01
C ASP A 528 17.98 20.93 11.07
N PRO A 529 17.70 21.11 12.37
CA PRO A 529 18.33 20.31 13.43
C PRO A 529 17.92 18.83 13.46
N VAL A 530 16.76 18.47 12.89
CA VAL A 530 16.24 17.10 12.86
C VAL A 530 16.39 16.55 11.45
N TYR A 531 15.74 17.20 10.49
CA TYR A 531 15.65 16.76 9.10
C TYR A 531 16.90 17.09 8.29
N GLY A 532 17.83 17.90 8.80
CA GLY A 532 19.09 18.21 8.11
C GLY A 532 19.87 16.97 7.69
N LYS A 533 19.65 15.84 8.38
CA LYS A 533 20.22 14.53 8.04
C LYS A 533 19.67 13.91 6.75
N MET A 534 18.48 14.30 6.30
CA MET A 534 17.92 13.82 5.02
C MET A 534 18.68 14.37 3.81
N ALA A 535 19.43 15.47 3.99
CA ALA A 535 20.13 16.12 2.90
C ALA A 535 21.16 15.18 2.24
N GLY A 536 21.05 14.97 0.93
CA GLY A 536 21.96 14.10 0.17
C GLY A 536 21.64 12.60 0.22
N GLN A 537 20.50 12.19 0.79
CA GLN A 537 20.16 10.77 1.00
C GLN A 537 19.14 10.21 0.00
N GLY A 538 18.33 11.07 -0.64
CA GLY A 538 17.24 10.60 -1.50
C GLY A 538 17.74 9.99 -2.81
N ASN A 539 16.97 9.05 -3.37
CA ASN A 539 17.24 8.43 -4.67
C ASN A 539 16.49 9.14 -5.80
N HIS A 540 16.67 8.67 -7.03
CA HIS A 540 15.79 8.97 -8.17
C HIS A 540 14.43 8.23 -8.10
N SER A 541 14.00 7.84 -6.92
CA SER A 541 12.73 7.20 -6.63
C SER A 541 12.42 7.35 -5.13
N LEU A 542 11.19 7.02 -4.75
CA LEU A 542 10.80 6.75 -3.36
C LEU A 542 10.10 5.39 -3.29
N SER A 543 9.97 4.83 -2.10
CA SER A 543 9.12 3.67 -1.83
C SER A 543 8.33 3.91 -0.55
N VAL A 544 7.27 3.13 -0.35
CA VAL A 544 6.43 3.19 0.84
C VAL A 544 6.14 1.79 1.33
N ALA A 545 6.25 1.56 2.64
CA ALA A 545 5.98 0.29 3.30
C ALA A 545 5.84 0.51 4.81
N ASP A 546 5.10 -0.37 5.49
CA ASP A 546 5.04 -0.47 6.96
C ASP A 546 6.29 -1.20 7.45
N VAL A 547 7.40 -0.47 7.59
CA VAL A 547 8.70 -1.06 7.91
C VAL A 547 8.89 -1.29 9.40
N ASP A 548 8.15 -0.58 10.26
CA ASP A 548 8.22 -0.74 11.71
C ASP A 548 7.06 -1.53 12.34
N GLY A 549 6.06 -1.91 11.54
CA GLY A 549 4.96 -2.79 11.96
C GLY A 549 3.92 -2.08 12.83
N ASP A 550 3.79 -0.76 12.75
CA ASP A 550 2.74 0.02 13.43
C ASP A 550 1.43 0.14 12.62
N GLY A 551 1.40 -0.48 11.42
CA GLY A 551 0.25 -0.51 10.53
C GLY A 551 0.13 0.67 9.59
N CYS A 552 1.00 1.67 9.69
CA CYS A 552 1.06 2.81 8.79
C CYS A 552 2.21 2.62 7.80
N MET A 553 2.21 3.36 6.70
CA MET A 553 3.31 3.29 5.73
C MET A 553 4.30 4.44 5.95
N GLU A 554 5.57 4.10 6.00
CA GLU A 554 6.68 5.04 6.05
C GLU A 554 7.10 5.45 4.64
N ILE A 555 7.83 6.55 4.51
CA ILE A 555 8.43 7.01 3.25
C ILE A 555 9.91 6.63 3.24
N ILE A 556 10.26 5.62 2.44
CA ILE A 556 11.64 5.24 2.17
C ILE A 556 12.18 6.19 1.10
N TYR A 557 13.03 7.11 1.52
CA TYR A 557 13.59 8.18 0.70
C TYR A 557 15.08 7.93 0.46
N GLY A 558 15.39 6.90 -0.34
CA GLY A 558 16.75 6.45 -0.62
C GLY A 558 17.43 5.86 0.62
N ALA A 559 18.44 6.56 1.15
CA ALA A 559 19.19 6.22 2.36
C ALA A 559 18.62 6.86 3.65
N ALA A 560 17.42 7.44 3.60
CA ALA A 560 16.67 7.91 4.76
C ALA A 560 15.26 7.31 4.79
N CYS A 561 14.66 7.24 5.97
CA CYS A 561 13.29 6.78 6.16
C CYS A 561 12.54 7.79 7.05
N ILE A 562 11.39 8.27 6.57
CA ILE A 562 10.51 9.22 7.25
C ILE A 562 9.30 8.44 7.74
N ASP A 563 8.97 8.61 9.00
CA ASP A 563 7.84 7.96 9.66
C ASP A 563 6.49 8.44 9.09
N HIS A 564 5.42 7.68 9.29
CA HIS A 564 4.08 8.00 8.80
C HIS A 564 3.55 9.37 9.29
N ASP A 565 4.01 9.80 10.46
CA ASP A 565 3.67 11.09 11.09
C ASP A 565 4.58 12.26 10.65
N GLY A 566 5.55 11.99 9.78
CA GLY A 566 6.51 12.97 9.27
C GLY A 566 7.77 13.15 10.11
N THR A 567 7.94 12.40 11.20
CA THR A 567 9.21 12.36 11.94
C THR A 567 10.28 11.58 11.18
N LEU A 568 11.56 11.77 11.52
CA LEU A 568 12.66 11.07 10.86
C LEU A 568 12.94 9.76 11.62
N LEU A 569 12.59 8.60 11.02
CA LEU A 569 12.86 7.30 11.61
C LEU A 569 14.37 7.02 11.65
N TYR A 570 15.04 7.15 10.50
CA TYR A 570 16.51 7.14 10.42
C TYR A 570 17.06 7.81 9.17
N SER A 571 18.37 8.08 9.21
CA SER A 571 19.16 8.51 8.05
C SER A 571 20.57 7.92 8.18
N LEU A 572 21.01 7.23 7.13
CA LEU A 572 22.15 6.32 7.23
C LEU A 572 23.51 7.01 7.12
N THR A 573 24.42 6.61 8.01
CA THR A 573 25.86 6.90 7.95
C THR A 573 26.66 5.62 8.15
N GLY A 574 27.93 5.65 7.76
CA GLY A 574 28.86 4.53 7.92
C GLY A 574 30.30 5.03 7.90
N LEU A 575 31.25 4.10 8.10
CA LEU A 575 32.68 4.42 8.06
C LEU A 575 33.26 4.11 6.67
N LEU A 576 33.97 5.08 6.10
CA LEU A 576 34.81 4.88 4.93
C LEU A 576 36.03 3.99 5.29
N PRO A 577 36.73 3.41 4.29
CA PRO A 577 37.93 2.60 4.54
C PRO A 577 39.05 3.33 5.31
N ASP A 578 39.07 4.66 5.27
CA ASP A 578 40.02 5.50 6.00
C ASP A 578 39.58 5.83 7.45
N GLY A 579 38.42 5.34 7.87
CA GLY A 579 37.85 5.52 9.21
C GLY A 579 37.05 6.81 9.40
N ARG A 580 36.86 7.65 8.37
CA ARG A 580 35.95 8.81 8.45
C ARG A 580 34.50 8.37 8.36
N GLU A 581 33.63 9.01 9.13
CA GLU A 581 32.19 8.85 8.97
C GLU A 581 31.71 9.60 7.72
N ALA A 582 30.84 8.95 6.94
CA ALA A 582 30.22 9.51 5.75
C ALA A 582 28.76 9.03 5.64
N LYS A 583 27.97 9.75 4.86
CA LYS A 583 26.60 9.34 4.51
C LYS A 583 26.68 8.15 3.57
N LEU A 584 25.67 7.27 3.61
CA LEU A 584 25.49 6.32 2.51
C LEU A 584 25.17 7.06 1.22
N GLY A 585 24.31 8.08 1.31
CA GLY A 585 24.09 9.05 0.24
C GLY A 585 23.07 8.62 -0.80
N HIS A 586 23.00 9.40 -1.87
CA HIS A 586 22.13 9.20 -3.03
C HIS A 586 22.40 7.89 -3.77
N GLY A 587 21.37 7.31 -4.38
CA GLY A 587 21.45 6.16 -5.27
C GLY A 587 20.44 6.15 -6.42
N ASP A 588 20.70 5.25 -7.37
CA ASP A 588 19.94 5.10 -8.62
C ASP A 588 18.87 4.01 -8.59
N ALA A 589 18.93 3.08 -7.63
CA ALA A 589 18.00 1.97 -7.49
C ALA A 589 17.83 1.54 -6.03
N MET A 590 16.60 1.17 -5.66
CA MET A 590 16.29 0.60 -4.35
C MET A 590 15.05 -0.30 -4.43
N HIS A 591 15.02 -1.33 -3.57
CA HIS A 591 13.97 -2.34 -3.52
C HIS A 591 13.58 -2.60 -2.07
N VAL A 592 12.31 -2.43 -1.74
CA VAL A 592 11.74 -2.63 -0.39
C VAL A 592 10.79 -3.83 -0.45
N ALA A 593 11.13 -4.92 0.23
CA ALA A 593 10.35 -6.15 0.22
C ALA A 593 10.67 -7.01 1.45
N ASP A 594 9.86 -8.05 1.68
CA ASP A 594 10.25 -9.19 2.53
C ASP A 594 11.29 -10.00 1.72
N ILE A 595 12.58 -9.71 1.88
CA ILE A 595 13.68 -10.28 1.08
C ILE A 595 14.20 -11.56 1.73
N ASP A 596 14.40 -11.50 3.06
CA ASP A 596 14.74 -12.62 3.90
C ASP A 596 13.47 -13.11 4.63
N PRO A 597 12.75 -14.10 4.08
CA PRO A 597 11.50 -14.56 4.67
C PRO A 597 11.69 -15.19 6.06
N ASP A 598 12.91 -15.47 6.51
CA ASP A 598 13.18 -16.06 7.82
C ASP A 598 13.62 -15.01 8.85
N ARG A 599 13.82 -13.74 8.43
CA ARG A 599 14.02 -12.57 9.30
C ARG A 599 12.68 -11.83 9.51
N PRO A 600 12.38 -11.31 10.72
CA PRO A 600 11.19 -10.49 10.95
C PRO A 600 11.33 -9.08 10.37
N GLY A 601 10.23 -8.55 9.82
CA GLY A 601 10.19 -7.23 9.18
C GLY A 601 10.51 -7.26 7.69
N TYR A 602 10.79 -6.08 7.14
CA TYR A 602 11.20 -5.87 5.75
C TYR A 602 12.70 -5.62 5.65
N GLU A 603 13.25 -5.83 4.46
CA GLU A 603 14.59 -5.38 4.09
C GLU A 603 14.56 -4.42 2.91
N ILE A 604 15.64 -3.63 2.80
CA ILE A 604 15.84 -2.69 1.71
C ILE A 604 17.20 -2.95 1.05
N PHE A 605 17.19 -3.27 -0.24
CA PHE A 605 18.41 -3.42 -1.05
C PHE A 605 18.60 -2.22 -1.96
N ALA A 606 19.76 -1.55 -1.89
CA ALA A 606 20.03 -0.35 -2.68
C ALA A 606 21.50 -0.23 -3.09
N VAL A 607 21.75 0.54 -4.16
CA VAL A 607 23.07 1.05 -4.57
C VAL A 607 23.25 2.51 -4.18
N PHE A 608 24.50 2.98 -4.10
CA PHE A 608 24.85 4.36 -3.77
C PHE A 608 25.88 4.95 -4.76
N GLU A 609 25.63 6.16 -5.27
CA GLU A 609 26.43 6.82 -6.34
C GLU A 609 27.72 7.47 -5.79
N GLY A 610 27.81 7.66 -4.47
CA GLY A 610 28.91 8.41 -3.84
C GLY A 610 30.31 7.82 -4.06
N ALA A 611 30.40 6.58 -4.57
CA ALA A 611 31.65 5.89 -4.89
C ALA A 611 32.64 5.94 -3.71
N GLU A 612 33.87 6.42 -3.92
CA GLU A 612 34.88 6.54 -2.86
C GLU A 612 34.46 7.42 -1.66
N ASN A 613 33.39 8.20 -1.80
CA ASN A 613 32.83 9.06 -0.75
C ASN A 613 31.63 8.43 -0.01
N ALA A 614 31.20 7.23 -0.40
CA ALA A 614 30.17 6.46 0.27
C ALA A 614 30.76 5.25 1.02
N PRO A 615 30.32 4.94 2.25
CA PRO A 615 30.76 3.74 2.99
C PRO A 615 30.47 2.42 2.28
N TYR A 616 29.44 2.40 1.42
CA TYR A 616 28.99 1.25 0.66
C TYR A 616 28.67 1.69 -0.77
N GLY A 617 29.03 0.88 -1.77
CA GLY A 617 28.50 1.01 -3.13
C GLY A 617 27.13 0.34 -3.27
N TYR A 618 26.85 -0.66 -2.42
CA TYR A 618 25.52 -1.25 -2.25
C TYR A 618 25.38 -1.88 -0.86
N ALA A 619 24.13 -1.99 -0.39
CA ALA A 619 23.82 -2.69 0.86
C ALA A 619 22.39 -3.24 0.89
N LEU A 620 22.24 -4.39 1.54
CA LEU A 620 20.99 -4.87 2.11
C LEU A 620 20.92 -4.42 3.56
N ARG A 621 19.79 -3.84 3.97
CA ARG A 621 19.58 -3.34 5.34
C ARG A 621 18.22 -3.72 5.89
N ASP A 622 18.12 -3.73 7.20
CA ASP A 622 16.86 -3.83 7.94
C ASP A 622 15.96 -2.60 7.67
N GLY A 623 14.69 -2.83 7.38
CA GLY A 623 13.74 -1.78 7.02
C GLY A 623 13.43 -0.83 8.18
N GLU A 624 13.30 -1.34 9.41
CA GLU A 624 12.86 -0.60 10.60
C GLU A 624 13.96 0.31 11.14
N ASN A 625 15.19 -0.19 11.22
CA ASN A 625 16.28 0.52 11.89
C ASN A 625 17.48 0.87 10.99
N GLY A 626 17.48 0.39 9.75
CA GLY A 626 18.54 0.69 8.78
C GLY A 626 19.87 -0.05 9.01
N GLU A 627 19.92 -1.01 9.94
CA GLU A 627 21.11 -1.82 10.20
C GLU A 627 21.55 -2.57 8.94
N ILE A 628 22.83 -2.44 8.57
CA ILE A 628 23.39 -3.11 7.40
C ILE A 628 23.51 -4.62 7.69
N ILE A 629 22.79 -5.42 6.91
CA ILE A 629 22.85 -6.89 6.96
C ILE A 629 24.10 -7.35 6.21
N PHE A 630 24.24 -6.91 4.96
CA PHE A 630 25.48 -7.03 4.20
C PHE A 630 25.61 -5.91 3.17
N GLY A 631 26.83 -5.67 2.71
CA GLY A 631 27.12 -4.66 1.70
C GLY A 631 28.61 -4.61 1.42
N LYS A 632 29.00 -3.91 0.36
CA LYS A 632 30.40 -3.77 -0.04
C LYS A 632 30.71 -2.33 -0.42
N TYR A 633 31.89 -1.86 -0.01
CA TYR A 633 32.46 -0.60 -0.47
C TYR A 633 32.84 -0.69 -1.96
N ALA A 634 32.62 0.38 -2.71
CA ALA A 634 33.02 0.50 -4.11
C ALA A 634 33.69 1.86 -4.34
N GLU A 635 34.74 1.88 -5.17
CA GLU A 635 35.44 3.12 -5.55
C GLU A 635 34.81 3.79 -6.78
N GLU A 636 33.81 3.15 -7.38
CA GLU A 636 33.07 3.61 -8.56
C GLU A 636 31.56 3.50 -8.33
N ASP A 637 30.80 4.25 -9.12
CA ASP A 637 29.35 4.16 -9.16
C ASP A 637 28.89 2.87 -9.85
N LEU A 638 28.09 2.08 -9.15
CA LEU A 638 27.56 0.80 -9.63
C LEU A 638 26.19 0.95 -10.32
N GLY A 639 25.49 2.06 -10.09
CA GLY A 639 24.33 2.53 -10.85
C GLY A 639 23.06 1.67 -10.88
N ARG A 640 23.10 0.36 -10.55
CA ARG A 640 21.94 -0.56 -10.62
C ARG A 640 22.05 -1.76 -9.68
N CYS A 641 20.94 -2.09 -9.03
CA CYS A 641 20.71 -3.36 -8.36
C CYS A 641 19.29 -3.90 -8.62
N MET A 642 19.05 -5.15 -8.25
CA MET A 642 17.74 -5.78 -8.33
C MET A 642 17.61 -6.92 -7.30
N ILE A 643 16.36 -7.27 -6.98
CA ILE A 643 16.01 -8.42 -6.14
C ILE A 643 15.00 -9.34 -6.84
N GLY A 644 14.99 -10.62 -6.49
CA GLY A 644 13.99 -11.59 -6.97
C GLY A 644 14.36 -13.03 -6.67
N ASP A 645 13.37 -13.91 -6.65
CA ASP A 645 13.57 -15.36 -6.63
C ASP A 645 13.91 -15.85 -8.05
N VAL A 646 15.21 -16.02 -8.32
CA VAL A 646 15.73 -16.28 -9.68
C VAL A 646 16.64 -17.51 -9.74
N LEU A 647 16.85 -18.19 -8.60
CA LEU A 647 17.69 -19.38 -8.48
C LEU A 647 16.95 -20.51 -7.77
N GLU A 648 16.79 -21.65 -8.46
CA GLU A 648 16.16 -22.83 -7.89
C GLU A 648 16.85 -23.29 -6.59
N GLY A 649 16.05 -23.52 -5.55
CA GLY A 649 16.48 -24.12 -4.28
C GLY A 649 17.30 -23.20 -3.37
N VAL A 650 17.32 -21.89 -3.63
CA VAL A 650 17.92 -20.88 -2.76
C VAL A 650 16.81 -20.13 -2.04
N ARG A 651 16.80 -20.21 -0.70
CA ARG A 651 15.80 -19.56 0.16
C ARG A 651 15.91 -18.04 0.08
N GLY A 652 14.78 -17.34 0.00
CA GLY A 652 14.70 -15.87 -0.02
C GLY A 652 14.95 -15.25 -1.39
N LEU A 653 14.76 -13.93 -1.49
CA LEU A 653 14.99 -13.20 -2.74
C LEU A 653 16.50 -12.96 -2.91
N GLN A 654 17.06 -13.39 -4.04
CA GLN A 654 18.45 -13.08 -4.37
C GLN A 654 18.61 -11.60 -4.65
N CYS A 655 19.77 -11.06 -4.29
CA CYS A 655 20.15 -9.67 -4.47
C CYS A 655 21.31 -9.59 -5.46
N TRP A 656 21.24 -8.75 -6.50
CA TRP A 656 22.36 -8.60 -7.44
C TRP A 656 22.63 -7.18 -7.86
N VAL A 657 23.91 -6.96 -8.21
CA VAL A 657 24.46 -5.67 -8.63
C VAL A 657 25.30 -5.91 -9.88
N ASN A 658 25.05 -5.13 -10.94
CA ASN A 658 25.75 -5.30 -12.21
C ASN A 658 27.26 -5.14 -12.03
N GLY A 659 28.03 -6.07 -12.62
CA GLY A 659 29.49 -6.09 -12.51
C GLY A 659 30.03 -6.71 -11.22
N GLU A 660 29.21 -6.86 -10.17
CA GLU A 660 29.63 -7.40 -8.87
C GLU A 660 29.20 -8.86 -8.67
N GLY A 661 27.96 -9.20 -8.99
CA GLY A 661 27.43 -10.56 -8.92
C GLY A 661 26.06 -10.67 -8.23
N THR A 662 25.61 -11.91 -8.08
CA THR A 662 24.33 -12.28 -7.45
C THR A 662 24.56 -13.03 -6.16
N TYR A 663 23.89 -12.59 -5.10
CA TYR A 663 24.02 -13.05 -3.74
C TYR A 663 22.70 -13.64 -3.24
N ASP A 664 22.77 -14.53 -2.25
CA ASP A 664 21.58 -14.83 -1.43
C ASP A 664 21.22 -13.64 -0.52
N CYS A 665 20.10 -13.74 0.20
CA CYS A 665 19.62 -12.70 1.12
C CYS A 665 20.55 -12.47 2.35
N HIS A 666 21.60 -13.29 2.53
CA HIS A 666 22.58 -13.15 3.61
C HIS A 666 23.95 -12.66 3.12
N GLY A 667 24.10 -12.36 1.82
CA GLY A 667 25.32 -11.84 1.23
C GLY A 667 26.34 -12.89 0.80
N VAL A 668 25.94 -14.17 0.69
CA VAL A 668 26.78 -15.22 0.10
C VAL A 668 26.71 -15.12 -1.41
N LEU A 669 27.86 -14.97 -2.07
CA LEU A 669 27.93 -14.90 -3.52
C LEU A 669 27.54 -16.25 -4.14
N MET A 670 26.47 -16.25 -4.93
CA MET A 670 25.92 -17.42 -5.61
C MET A 670 26.42 -17.54 -7.04
N LYS A 671 26.49 -16.41 -7.76
CA LYS A 671 26.96 -16.32 -9.16
C LYS A 671 27.70 -15.02 -9.41
N HIS A 672 28.66 -15.04 -10.33
CA HIS A 672 29.31 -13.82 -10.82
C HIS A 672 28.52 -13.14 -11.94
N GLU A 673 27.76 -13.92 -12.71
CA GLU A 673 26.84 -13.41 -13.72
C GLU A 673 25.62 -12.76 -13.06
N THR A 674 25.06 -11.74 -13.71
CA THR A 674 23.83 -11.08 -13.29
C THR A 674 22.73 -11.23 -14.35
N LEU A 675 21.48 -11.08 -13.94
CA LEU A 675 20.35 -10.82 -14.85
C LEU A 675 20.27 -9.32 -15.16
N GLY A 676 19.28 -8.92 -15.96
CA GLY A 676 18.92 -7.50 -16.11
C GLY A 676 18.65 -6.83 -14.76
N THR A 677 18.69 -5.50 -14.74
CA THR A 677 18.44 -4.68 -13.54
C THR A 677 17.53 -3.51 -13.89
N ASN A 678 16.46 -3.80 -14.63
CA ASN A 678 15.44 -2.81 -15.01
C ASN A 678 14.17 -3.01 -14.17
N MET A 679 13.25 -3.88 -14.58
CA MET A 679 12.05 -4.22 -13.79
C MET A 679 12.03 -5.69 -13.44
N SER A 680 11.56 -6.02 -12.23
CA SER A 680 11.05 -7.36 -11.92
C SER A 680 9.61 -7.49 -12.39
N ILE A 681 9.23 -8.69 -12.82
CA ILE A 681 7.89 -9.04 -13.27
C ILE A 681 7.53 -10.47 -12.83
N ARG A 682 6.33 -10.65 -12.27
CA ARG A 682 5.74 -11.93 -11.86
C ARG A 682 5.00 -12.50 -13.06
N TRP A 683 5.77 -13.12 -13.95
CA TRP A 683 5.29 -13.54 -15.26
C TRP A 683 4.96 -15.02 -15.30
N ALA A 684 5.87 -15.86 -14.80
CA ALA A 684 5.76 -17.31 -14.84
C ALA A 684 4.64 -17.84 -13.93
N GLY A 685 4.16 -19.04 -14.24
CA GLY A 685 3.10 -19.69 -13.47
C GLY A 685 3.55 -20.32 -12.15
N ASP A 686 4.83 -20.25 -11.78
CA ASP A 686 5.45 -20.99 -10.68
C ASP A 686 5.90 -20.13 -9.49
N LEU A 687 5.54 -18.83 -9.48
CA LEU A 687 5.91 -17.83 -8.46
C LEU A 687 7.38 -17.41 -8.45
N SER A 688 8.20 -17.87 -9.40
CA SER A 688 9.55 -17.33 -9.60
C SER A 688 9.48 -15.89 -10.13
N THR A 689 10.59 -15.17 -10.01
CA THR A 689 10.72 -13.78 -10.49
C THR A 689 11.37 -13.76 -11.87
N GLN A 690 10.73 -13.06 -12.81
CA GLN A 690 11.33 -12.72 -14.10
C GLN A 690 11.76 -11.27 -14.12
N ILE A 691 12.62 -10.93 -15.08
CA ILE A 691 13.21 -9.61 -15.22
C ILE A 691 13.02 -9.10 -16.65
N THR A 692 12.80 -7.79 -16.77
CA THR A 692 12.82 -7.12 -18.07
C THR A 692 14.24 -6.76 -18.50
N ASP A 693 14.50 -6.98 -19.79
CA ASP A 693 15.77 -6.74 -20.47
C ASP A 693 16.95 -7.65 -20.04
N GLY A 694 18.02 -7.63 -20.84
CA GLY A 694 19.23 -8.43 -20.62
C GLY A 694 20.41 -7.61 -20.11
N THR A 695 21.52 -8.28 -19.81
CA THR A 695 22.76 -7.66 -19.30
C THR A 695 23.45 -6.70 -20.30
N ASP A 696 23.14 -6.79 -21.59
CA ASP A 696 23.74 -5.99 -22.66
C ASP A 696 22.83 -4.84 -23.13
N TYR A 697 22.27 -4.09 -22.17
CA TYR A 697 21.33 -2.99 -22.44
C TYR A 697 22.00 -1.74 -23.07
N LEU A 698 23.34 -1.62 -22.98
CA LEU A 698 24.08 -0.48 -23.52
C LEU A 698 24.28 -0.54 -25.04
N THR A 699 24.21 -1.73 -25.66
CA THR A 699 24.41 -1.89 -27.11
C THR A 699 23.16 -2.33 -27.86
N GLN A 700 22.09 -2.70 -27.15
CA GLN A 700 20.84 -3.18 -27.72
C GLN A 700 19.78 -2.08 -27.86
N HIS A 701 18.76 -2.35 -28.68
CA HIS A 701 17.52 -1.57 -28.73
C HIS A 701 16.44 -2.34 -27.95
N PRO A 702 16.28 -2.10 -26.63
CA PRO A 702 15.40 -2.90 -25.80
C PRO A 702 13.93 -2.80 -26.25
N THR A 703 13.28 -3.96 -26.27
CA THR A 703 11.88 -4.13 -26.72
C THR A 703 10.94 -4.54 -25.59
N GLY A 704 11.45 -4.76 -24.37
CA GLY A 704 10.69 -5.28 -23.23
C GLY A 704 10.75 -6.80 -23.11
N VAL A 705 11.93 -7.39 -23.31
CA VAL A 705 12.12 -8.85 -23.19
C VAL A 705 11.87 -9.29 -21.76
N VAL A 706 11.13 -10.38 -21.55
CA VAL A 706 10.95 -11.00 -20.22
C VAL A 706 11.76 -12.30 -20.16
N ASN A 707 12.63 -12.42 -19.15
CA ASN A 707 13.51 -13.57 -19.00
C ASN A 707 13.96 -13.80 -17.54
N ASP A 708 14.51 -14.98 -17.29
CA ASP A 708 15.25 -15.32 -16.07
C ASP A 708 16.28 -16.44 -16.35
N TRP A 709 16.89 -17.01 -15.31
CA TRP A 709 17.77 -18.16 -15.43
C TRP A 709 17.08 -19.53 -15.40
N ILE A 710 15.84 -19.61 -14.91
CA ILE A 710 15.09 -20.85 -14.71
C ILE A 710 14.46 -21.29 -16.04
N HIS A 711 13.79 -20.36 -16.70
CA HIS A 711 13.00 -20.51 -17.92
C HIS A 711 13.72 -20.01 -19.18
N GLY A 712 14.69 -19.08 -19.01
CA GLY A 712 15.30 -18.37 -20.13
C GLY A 712 14.37 -17.27 -20.67
N THR A 713 14.43 -16.98 -21.98
CA THR A 713 13.57 -15.95 -22.59
C THR A 713 12.13 -16.45 -22.75
N MET A 714 11.18 -15.79 -22.10
CA MET A 714 9.76 -16.14 -22.11
C MET A 714 8.94 -15.22 -23.03
N LEU A 715 9.34 -13.95 -23.18
CA LEU A 715 8.72 -12.99 -24.08
C LEU A 715 9.80 -12.20 -24.82
N CYS A 716 9.64 -12.05 -26.14
CA CYS A 716 10.44 -11.15 -26.96
C CYS A 716 9.50 -10.29 -27.80
N PRO A 717 9.11 -9.09 -27.32
CA PRO A 717 8.16 -8.27 -28.04
C PRO A 717 8.67 -7.82 -29.41
N GLU A 718 7.80 -7.85 -30.42
CA GLU A 718 8.11 -7.42 -31.78
C GLU A 718 7.45 -6.07 -32.11
N GLN A 719 8.16 -5.22 -32.87
CA GLN A 719 7.70 -3.88 -33.28
C GLN A 719 7.36 -2.94 -32.11
N THR A 720 7.89 -3.22 -30.93
CA THR A 720 7.80 -2.38 -29.73
C THR A 720 9.15 -1.71 -29.44
N ALA A 721 9.15 -0.82 -28.47
CA ALA A 721 10.34 -0.22 -27.90
C ALA A 721 10.11 0.13 -26.44
N THR A 722 11.17 0.13 -25.65
CA THR A 722 11.15 0.71 -24.29
C THR A 722 11.45 2.22 -24.32
N ASN A 723 11.46 2.82 -23.13
CA ASN A 723 11.50 4.25 -22.89
C ASN A 723 12.79 4.68 -22.17
N ASN A 724 12.98 6.00 -22.09
CA ASN A 724 13.99 6.64 -21.22
C ASN A 724 15.44 6.24 -21.53
N GLY A 725 15.75 6.00 -22.81
CA GLY A 725 17.10 5.71 -23.29
C GLY A 725 17.67 4.44 -22.68
N THR A 726 18.82 4.54 -22.01
CA THR A 726 19.50 3.40 -21.36
C THR A 726 18.81 2.93 -20.08
N LYS A 727 17.84 3.68 -19.53
CA LYS A 727 17.00 3.17 -18.43
C LYS A 727 16.15 2.01 -18.92
N GLY A 728 15.69 2.06 -20.17
CA GLY A 728 15.07 0.93 -20.87
C GLY A 728 13.68 0.59 -20.35
N ASN A 729 12.98 1.51 -19.69
CA ASN A 729 11.76 1.18 -18.97
C ASN A 729 10.63 0.73 -19.92
N PRO A 730 9.86 -0.31 -19.59
CA PRO A 730 8.52 -0.47 -20.15
C PRO A 730 7.66 0.77 -19.80
N CYS A 731 6.52 0.94 -20.46
CA CYS A 731 5.60 2.02 -20.07
C CYS A 731 5.03 1.76 -18.66
N LEU A 732 4.69 0.50 -18.37
CA LEU A 732 4.23 0.03 -17.07
C LEU A 732 4.40 -1.50 -16.95
N VAL A 733 4.68 -1.98 -15.74
CA VAL A 733 4.51 -3.40 -15.34
C VAL A 733 3.54 -3.43 -14.16
N ALA A 734 2.40 -4.12 -14.32
CA ALA A 734 1.38 -4.25 -13.29
C ALA A 734 0.39 -5.39 -13.58
N ASP A 735 -0.20 -6.01 -12.55
CA ASP A 735 -1.44 -6.81 -12.64
C ASP A 735 -2.60 -5.86 -12.95
N ILE A 736 -2.95 -5.71 -14.22
CA ILE A 736 -4.01 -4.80 -14.66
C ILE A 736 -5.29 -5.53 -15.02
N PHE A 737 -5.27 -6.84 -15.18
CA PHE A 737 -6.43 -7.73 -15.36
C PHE A 737 -5.95 -9.19 -15.28
N GLY A 738 -6.85 -10.15 -15.48
CA GLY A 738 -6.46 -11.56 -15.40
C GLY A 738 -6.22 -11.99 -13.95
N ASP A 739 -5.31 -12.96 -13.76
CA ASP A 739 -4.98 -13.46 -12.42
C ASP A 739 -3.88 -12.60 -11.77
N PHE A 740 -3.21 -13.08 -10.73
CA PHE A 740 -2.22 -12.29 -9.99
C PHE A 740 -0.94 -11.95 -10.77
N ARG A 741 -0.73 -12.53 -11.96
CA ARG A 741 0.48 -12.30 -12.75
C ARG A 741 0.42 -10.93 -13.39
N GLU A 742 1.59 -10.35 -13.58
CA GLU A 742 1.72 -8.98 -14.06
C GLU A 742 1.72 -8.93 -15.59
N GLU A 743 0.99 -7.98 -16.16
CA GLU A 743 1.14 -7.58 -17.55
C GLU A 743 2.36 -6.67 -17.74
N ILE A 744 2.90 -6.68 -18.97
CA ILE A 744 3.87 -5.70 -19.43
C ILE A 744 3.27 -4.83 -20.53
N LEU A 745 3.34 -3.51 -20.34
CA LEU A 745 2.88 -2.51 -21.29
C LEU A 745 4.08 -1.84 -21.94
N VAL A 746 4.16 -1.92 -23.26
CA VAL A 746 5.24 -1.31 -24.07
C VAL A 746 4.65 -0.57 -25.26
N ARG A 747 5.20 0.57 -25.62
CA ARG A 747 4.75 1.30 -26.82
C ARG A 747 5.16 0.55 -28.09
N THR A 748 4.37 0.70 -29.15
CA THR A 748 4.84 0.40 -30.51
C THR A 748 5.99 1.35 -30.87
N LYS A 749 6.87 0.94 -31.79
CA LYS A 749 8.03 1.74 -32.22
C LYS A 749 7.67 3.14 -32.69
N ASP A 750 6.52 3.27 -33.36
CA ASP A 750 5.98 4.54 -33.87
C ASP A 750 5.10 5.30 -32.86
N SER A 751 4.80 4.69 -31.71
CA SER A 751 3.87 5.18 -30.69
C SER A 751 2.47 5.44 -31.24
N SER A 752 1.97 4.55 -32.09
CA SER A 752 0.56 4.52 -32.52
C SER A 752 -0.33 3.71 -31.56
N ALA A 753 0.26 2.80 -30.76
CA ALA A 753 -0.44 2.04 -29.74
C ALA A 753 0.45 1.76 -28.52
N ILE A 754 -0.20 1.46 -27.39
CA ILE A 754 0.41 0.75 -26.25
C ILE A 754 0.05 -0.72 -26.38
N ARG A 755 1.05 -1.58 -26.42
CA ARG A 755 0.89 -3.03 -26.51
C ARG A 755 1.01 -3.66 -25.13
N ILE A 756 0.02 -4.44 -24.78
CA ILE A 756 -0.09 -5.18 -23.52
C ILE A 756 0.12 -6.66 -23.79
N TYR A 757 1.06 -7.26 -23.07
CA TYR A 757 1.25 -8.70 -23.04
C TYR A 757 0.88 -9.27 -21.68
N THR A 758 0.27 -10.45 -21.67
CA THR A 758 -0.05 -11.25 -20.48
C THR A 758 0.46 -12.68 -20.70
N ASN A 759 0.85 -13.38 -19.62
CA ASN A 759 1.29 -14.77 -19.75
C ASN A 759 0.09 -15.73 -19.88
N THR A 760 0.18 -16.66 -20.83
CA THR A 760 -0.88 -17.65 -21.12
C THR A 760 -0.57 -19.06 -20.63
N GLU A 761 0.49 -19.20 -19.82
CA GLU A 761 0.74 -20.42 -19.06
C GLU A 761 -0.34 -20.64 -18.00
N VAL A 762 -0.75 -21.90 -17.77
CA VAL A 762 -1.70 -22.24 -16.70
C VAL A 762 -0.93 -22.40 -15.40
N THR A 763 -1.25 -21.61 -14.39
CA THR A 763 -0.76 -21.81 -13.01
C THR A 763 -1.74 -22.63 -12.16
N GLY A 764 -1.20 -23.45 -11.26
CA GLY A 764 -1.96 -24.16 -10.22
C GLY A 764 -2.09 -23.37 -8.90
N HIS A 765 -1.60 -22.13 -8.87
CA HIS A 765 -1.67 -21.25 -7.71
C HIS A 765 -2.88 -20.32 -7.79
N LYS A 766 -3.44 -20.01 -6.62
CA LYS A 766 -4.54 -19.05 -6.45
C LYS A 766 -4.07 -17.94 -5.51
N LEU A 767 -4.09 -16.71 -6.00
CA LEU A 767 -3.72 -15.52 -5.24
C LEU A 767 -4.66 -14.39 -5.62
N PHE A 768 -4.94 -13.48 -4.70
CA PHE A 768 -5.76 -12.32 -5.02
C PHE A 768 -4.98 -11.36 -5.94
N THR A 769 -5.70 -10.54 -6.71
CA THR A 769 -5.08 -9.52 -7.58
C THR A 769 -4.13 -8.64 -6.78
N LEU A 770 -2.89 -8.45 -7.24
CA LEU A 770 -1.88 -7.68 -6.54
C LEU A 770 -2.28 -6.21 -6.37
N MET A 771 -3.22 -5.72 -7.18
CA MET A 771 -3.80 -4.38 -7.01
C MET A 771 -4.65 -4.22 -5.74
N HIS A 772 -5.01 -5.31 -5.06
CA HIS A 772 -5.61 -5.28 -3.72
C HIS A 772 -4.58 -5.42 -2.59
N ASP A 773 -3.28 -5.51 -2.90
CA ASP A 773 -2.18 -5.31 -1.94
C ASP A 773 -1.78 -3.83 -1.99
N THR A 774 -2.00 -3.09 -0.90
CA THR A 774 -1.83 -1.63 -0.92
C THR A 774 -0.39 -1.18 -1.10
N GLN A 775 0.61 -1.97 -0.67
CA GLN A 775 2.02 -1.64 -0.90
C GLN A 775 2.35 -1.75 -2.39
N TYR A 776 1.95 -2.87 -3.01
CA TYR A 776 2.10 -3.08 -4.45
C TYR A 776 1.36 -2.00 -5.26
N ARG A 777 0.10 -1.70 -4.91
CA ARG A 777 -0.72 -0.70 -5.60
C ARG A 777 -0.17 0.72 -5.46
N CYS A 778 0.38 1.08 -4.31
CA CYS A 778 1.13 2.33 -4.13
C CYS A 778 2.38 2.33 -5.03
N GLY A 779 3.09 1.21 -5.08
CA GLY A 779 4.15 0.92 -6.06
C GLY A 779 3.80 1.32 -7.48
N VAL A 780 2.71 0.75 -7.99
CA VAL A 780 2.21 1.01 -9.36
C VAL A 780 1.96 2.50 -9.58
N ALA A 781 1.43 3.22 -8.59
CA ALA A 781 1.17 4.66 -8.70
C ALA A 781 2.44 5.50 -8.83
N TRP A 782 3.51 5.16 -8.12
CA TRP A 782 4.78 5.91 -8.18
C TRP A 782 5.77 5.37 -9.22
N GLN A 783 5.48 4.25 -9.91
CA GLN A 783 6.39 3.63 -10.89
C GLN A 783 6.88 4.61 -11.97
N ASN A 784 6.10 5.64 -12.32
CA ASN A 784 6.47 6.67 -13.30
C ASN A 784 7.52 7.69 -12.79
N ASN A 785 7.91 7.61 -11.52
CA ASN A 785 8.88 8.54 -10.93
C ASN A 785 10.23 8.45 -11.60
N CYS A 786 10.79 9.58 -12.02
CA CYS A 786 12.21 9.78 -12.34
C CYS A 786 12.87 8.56 -13.01
N TYR A 787 13.55 7.71 -12.24
CA TYR A 787 14.05 6.41 -12.69
C TYR A 787 13.17 5.30 -12.12
N ASN A 788 12.23 4.85 -12.95
CA ASN A 788 11.19 3.88 -12.61
C ASN A 788 11.78 2.64 -11.91
N GLN A 789 11.21 2.26 -10.76
CA GLN A 789 11.59 1.05 -10.02
C GLN A 789 10.42 0.05 -9.99
N PRO A 790 10.68 -1.26 -9.86
CA PRO A 790 9.64 -2.26 -9.72
C PRO A 790 8.92 -2.18 -8.37
N CYS A 791 7.72 -2.78 -8.32
CA CYS A 791 6.85 -2.82 -7.15
C CYS A 791 6.92 -4.19 -6.47
N TYR A 792 6.63 -4.25 -5.16
CA TYR A 792 6.63 -5.48 -4.37
C TYR A 792 5.38 -5.55 -3.48
N PRO A 793 4.78 -6.74 -3.29
CA PRO A 793 3.67 -6.91 -2.35
C PRO A 793 4.15 -6.85 -0.90
N LYS A 794 3.20 -6.72 0.05
CA LYS A 794 3.49 -6.74 1.50
C LYS A 794 4.11 -8.05 1.98
N PHE A 795 3.94 -9.15 1.25
CA PHE A 795 4.38 -10.48 1.66
C PHE A 795 5.54 -10.99 0.78
N TYR A 796 6.33 -11.93 1.31
CA TYR A 796 7.34 -12.65 0.53
C TYR A 796 6.70 -13.38 -0.67
N TYR A 797 7.12 -13.00 -1.88
CA TYR A 797 6.68 -13.60 -3.14
C TYR A 797 7.83 -14.40 -3.75
N GLY A 798 7.74 -15.73 -3.70
CA GLY A 798 8.75 -16.64 -4.26
C GLY A 798 8.21 -18.07 -4.37
N THR A 799 8.95 -18.92 -5.08
CA THR A 799 8.63 -20.33 -5.36
C THR A 799 8.46 -21.19 -4.10
N ASP A 800 9.07 -20.77 -2.98
CA ASP A 800 9.05 -21.43 -1.68
C ASP A 800 8.28 -20.63 -0.61
N MET A 801 7.38 -19.72 -1.04
CA MET A 801 6.57 -18.94 -0.10
C MET A 801 5.53 -19.81 0.62
N ASP A 802 5.28 -19.47 1.90
CA ASP A 802 4.20 -20.05 2.68
C ASP A 802 2.93 -19.19 2.53
N PHE A 803 1.89 -19.74 1.91
CA PHE A 803 0.63 -19.04 1.69
C PHE A 803 -0.10 -18.63 2.98
N HIS A 804 0.22 -19.23 4.15
CA HIS A 804 -0.29 -18.76 5.44
C HIS A 804 0.24 -17.37 5.83
N ARG A 805 1.28 -16.89 5.16
CA ARG A 805 1.93 -15.61 5.42
C ARG A 805 1.53 -14.50 4.46
N VAL A 806 0.79 -14.82 3.41
CA VAL A 806 0.20 -13.83 2.50
C VAL A 806 -0.79 -12.92 3.25
N LEU A 807 -1.57 -13.49 4.17
CA LEU A 807 -2.48 -12.78 5.07
C LEU A 807 -2.29 -13.31 6.50
N PRO A 808 -1.27 -12.86 7.25
CA PRO A 808 -0.86 -13.47 8.52
C PRO A 808 -1.95 -13.44 9.59
N PHE A 809 -2.84 -12.44 9.56
CA PHE A 809 -3.99 -12.34 10.46
C PHE A 809 -4.93 -13.56 10.37
N MET A 810 -4.95 -14.30 9.24
CA MET A 810 -5.78 -15.50 9.11
C MET A 810 -5.34 -16.65 10.02
N GLN A 811 -4.12 -16.62 10.54
CA GLN A 811 -3.62 -17.63 11.48
C GLN A 811 -4.19 -17.46 12.90
N ARG A 812 -4.73 -16.27 13.22
CA ARG A 812 -5.30 -15.92 14.52
C ARG A 812 -6.64 -15.19 14.44
N LYS A 813 -7.51 -15.62 13.52
CA LYS A 813 -8.90 -15.13 13.42
C LYS A 813 -9.60 -15.23 14.79
N PRO A 814 -10.20 -14.15 15.30
CA PRO A 814 -11.04 -14.24 16.49
C PRO A 814 -12.23 -15.17 16.22
N VAL A 815 -12.54 -16.04 17.18
CA VAL A 815 -13.72 -16.92 17.12
C VAL A 815 -14.83 -16.37 18.02
N VAL A 816 -16.01 -16.16 17.44
CA VAL A 816 -17.24 -15.84 18.18
C VAL A 816 -18.01 -17.13 18.41
N PHE A 817 -17.98 -17.63 19.64
CA PHE A 817 -18.80 -18.76 20.07
C PHE A 817 -20.20 -18.28 20.46
N LEU A 818 -21.23 -18.81 19.79
CA LEU A 818 -22.62 -18.49 20.13
C LEU A 818 -23.21 -19.56 21.05
N ALA A 819 -23.42 -19.22 22.31
CA ALA A 819 -24.23 -20.01 23.23
C ALA A 819 -25.65 -19.44 23.26
N GLY A 820 -26.62 -20.22 22.79
CA GLY A 820 -28.01 -19.79 22.77
C GLY A 820 -29.02 -20.89 22.46
N ASP A 821 -30.25 -20.45 22.19
CA ASP A 821 -31.40 -21.32 21.96
C ASP A 821 -31.88 -21.32 20.50
N SER A 822 -33.18 -21.58 20.27
CA SER A 822 -33.79 -21.64 18.95
C SER A 822 -33.81 -20.30 18.20
N ILE A 823 -33.65 -19.17 18.90
CA ILE A 823 -33.54 -17.84 18.29
C ILE A 823 -32.16 -17.64 17.64
N THR A 824 -31.14 -18.36 18.11
CA THR A 824 -29.75 -18.22 17.65
C THR A 824 -29.27 -19.39 16.79
N GLN A 825 -29.79 -20.61 16.98
CA GLN A 825 -29.36 -21.83 16.29
C GLN A 825 -29.33 -21.71 14.75
N SER A 826 -28.34 -22.35 14.13
CA SER A 826 -28.30 -22.60 12.68
C SER A 826 -29.17 -23.80 12.26
N TYR A 827 -29.98 -23.62 11.21
CA TYR A 827 -30.80 -24.67 10.62
C TYR A 827 -30.35 -24.98 9.18
N TRP A 828 -29.95 -26.22 8.93
CA TRP A 828 -29.64 -26.71 7.59
C TRP A 828 -30.93 -26.98 6.80
N GLU A 829 -30.88 -26.99 5.45
CA GLU A 829 -32.09 -27.06 4.60
C GLU A 829 -33.07 -28.16 4.99
N GLU A 830 -32.55 -29.34 5.31
CA GLU A 830 -33.34 -30.51 5.73
C GLU A 830 -34.04 -30.37 7.09
N GLU A 831 -33.66 -29.37 7.88
CA GLU A 831 -34.22 -29.04 9.19
C GLU A 831 -34.91 -27.65 9.21
N LYS A 832 -34.89 -26.92 8.09
CA LYS A 832 -35.22 -25.49 8.02
C LYS A 832 -36.73 -25.22 8.13
N LYS A 833 -37.18 -24.91 9.36
CA LYS A 833 -38.54 -24.41 9.67
C LYS A 833 -38.57 -22.94 10.10
N GLN A 834 -37.40 -22.43 10.47
CA GLN A 834 -37.14 -21.08 10.98
C GLN A 834 -35.66 -20.77 10.70
N THR A 835 -35.24 -19.55 10.97
CA THR A 835 -33.84 -19.12 10.81
C THR A 835 -33.38 -18.51 12.12
N GLY A 836 -32.25 -18.96 12.66
CA GLY A 836 -31.66 -18.29 13.82
C GLY A 836 -30.86 -17.07 13.39
N LEU A 837 -30.79 -16.04 14.24
CA LEU A 837 -29.97 -14.85 13.97
C LEU A 837 -28.47 -15.19 13.82
N GLY A 838 -28.01 -16.28 14.45
CA GLY A 838 -26.64 -16.75 14.35
C GLY A 838 -26.23 -17.16 12.93
N GLU A 839 -27.19 -17.54 12.08
CA GLU A 839 -26.94 -17.85 10.66
C GLU A 839 -26.52 -16.61 9.84
N LYS A 840 -26.91 -15.42 10.30
CA LYS A 840 -26.70 -14.16 9.57
C LYS A 840 -25.59 -13.32 10.20
N LEU A 841 -25.14 -13.68 11.40
CA LEU A 841 -24.24 -12.86 12.20
C LEU A 841 -22.92 -12.57 11.47
N LEU A 842 -22.23 -13.58 10.92
CA LEU A 842 -20.94 -13.35 10.26
C LEU A 842 -21.08 -12.43 9.05
N SER A 843 -22.09 -12.65 8.19
CA SER A 843 -22.33 -11.77 7.02
C SER A 843 -22.66 -10.32 7.40
N CYS A 844 -23.16 -10.09 8.61
CA CYS A 844 -23.42 -8.75 9.13
C CYS A 844 -22.18 -8.13 9.79
N LEU A 845 -21.34 -8.94 10.47
CA LEU A 845 -20.08 -8.53 11.11
C LEU A 845 -19.00 -8.18 10.08
N ASP A 846 -18.81 -9.02 9.08
CA ASP A 846 -17.78 -8.86 8.02
C ASP A 846 -18.48 -8.70 6.66
N HIS A 847 -19.28 -7.63 6.56
CA HIS A 847 -20.11 -7.35 5.40
C HIS A 847 -19.25 -7.17 4.14
N GLY A 848 -19.61 -7.89 3.06
CA GLY A 848 -18.90 -7.84 1.79
C GLY A 848 -17.75 -8.85 1.67
N SER A 849 -17.35 -9.50 2.77
CA SER A 849 -16.44 -10.64 2.72
C SER A 849 -17.21 -11.94 2.41
N SER A 850 -16.57 -12.81 1.61
CA SER A 850 -17.06 -14.17 1.38
C SER A 850 -16.95 -14.99 2.65
N CYS A 851 -17.91 -15.89 2.84
CA CYS A 851 -18.03 -16.72 4.04
C CYS A 851 -18.18 -18.18 3.63
N GLN A 852 -17.33 -19.06 4.16
CA GLN A 852 -17.54 -20.50 4.07
C GLN A 852 -18.42 -21.00 5.22
N ILE A 853 -19.35 -21.90 4.90
CA ILE A 853 -20.31 -22.46 5.85
C ILE A 853 -20.15 -23.98 5.88
N ARG A 854 -19.88 -24.53 7.06
CA ARG A 854 -19.72 -25.97 7.26
C ARG A 854 -20.18 -26.43 8.63
N ARG A 855 -20.47 -27.72 8.77
CA ARG A 855 -20.65 -28.34 10.09
C ARG A 855 -19.33 -28.22 10.86
N CYS A 856 -19.39 -27.88 12.14
CA CYS A 856 -18.21 -27.81 12.99
C CYS A 856 -17.65 -29.22 13.22
N THR A 857 -16.39 -29.44 12.87
CA THR A 857 -15.71 -30.74 13.04
C THR A 857 -14.89 -30.81 14.34
N GLU A 858 -14.61 -29.66 14.97
CA GLU A 858 -13.87 -29.56 16.23
C GLU A 858 -14.77 -29.74 17.46
N GLY A 859 -16.06 -29.41 17.33
CA GLY A 859 -17.06 -29.50 18.39
C GLY A 859 -17.51 -30.94 18.65
N LEU A 860 -17.98 -31.21 19.87
CA LEU A 860 -18.54 -32.52 20.24
C LEU A 860 -19.97 -32.74 19.71
N PHE A 861 -20.62 -31.68 19.21
CA PHE A 861 -22.04 -31.72 18.86
C PHE A 861 -22.28 -31.53 17.36
N PRO A 862 -23.03 -32.44 16.70
CA PRO A 862 -23.13 -32.49 15.24
C PRO A 862 -23.95 -31.34 14.61
N GLN A 863 -24.77 -30.63 15.37
CA GLN A 863 -25.56 -29.50 14.88
C GLN A 863 -24.80 -28.18 14.82
N GLU A 864 -23.61 -28.12 15.43
CA GLU A 864 -22.82 -26.90 15.43
C GLU A 864 -22.39 -26.54 14.00
N THR A 865 -22.50 -25.27 13.67
CA THR A 865 -22.19 -24.76 12.33
C THR A 865 -21.14 -23.67 12.45
N ARG A 866 -20.06 -23.83 11.70
CA ARG A 866 -18.97 -22.87 11.58
C ARG A 866 -19.17 -22.02 10.33
N TYR A 867 -19.15 -20.71 10.54
CA TYR A 867 -19.11 -19.68 9.50
C TYR A 867 -17.72 -19.05 9.55
N GLU A 868 -17.05 -18.92 8.41
CA GLU A 868 -15.67 -18.44 8.37
C GLU A 868 -15.43 -17.51 7.19
N SER A 869 -14.97 -16.29 7.48
CA SER A 869 -14.41 -15.37 6.50
C SER A 869 -12.88 -15.36 6.62
N ARG A 870 -12.19 -14.53 5.84
CA ARG A 870 -10.76 -14.25 6.07
C ARG A 870 -10.46 -13.65 7.44
N ARG A 871 -11.39 -12.92 8.07
CA ARG A 871 -11.11 -12.14 9.30
C ARG A 871 -11.64 -12.80 10.56
N LEU A 872 -12.82 -13.41 10.49
CA LEU A 872 -13.57 -13.87 11.66
C LEU A 872 -14.11 -15.27 11.46
N VAL A 873 -14.25 -15.99 12.57
CA VAL A 873 -15.01 -17.24 12.65
C VAL A 873 -16.21 -17.03 13.58
N VAL A 874 -17.39 -17.50 13.18
CA VAL A 874 -18.54 -17.66 14.07
C VAL A 874 -18.84 -19.14 14.22
N ASP A 875 -18.62 -19.66 15.43
CA ASP A 875 -19.00 -21.02 15.81
C ASP A 875 -20.37 -20.97 16.49
N ASN A 876 -21.41 -21.30 15.72
CA ASN A 876 -22.75 -21.32 16.25
C ASN A 876 -23.02 -22.62 17.01
N CYS A 877 -22.85 -22.57 18.34
CA CYS A 877 -23.05 -23.67 19.27
C CYS A 877 -24.49 -23.73 19.84
N ALA A 878 -25.37 -22.82 19.42
CA ALA A 878 -26.73 -22.72 19.92
C ALA A 878 -27.58 -23.95 19.55
N MET A 879 -28.53 -24.27 20.43
CA MET A 879 -29.39 -25.44 20.26
C MET A 879 -30.82 -25.16 20.71
N ALA A 880 -31.78 -25.47 19.84
CA ALA A 880 -33.19 -25.24 20.08
C ALA A 880 -33.67 -25.86 21.38
N GLY A 881 -34.50 -25.09 22.10
CA GLY A 881 -35.13 -25.53 23.34
C GLY A 881 -34.17 -25.64 24.53
N ARG A 882 -32.97 -25.08 24.47
CA ARG A 882 -32.06 -25.03 25.62
C ARG A 882 -32.23 -23.72 26.37
N SER A 883 -31.96 -23.77 27.67
CA SER A 883 -31.79 -22.63 28.56
C SER A 883 -30.35 -22.60 29.06
N LEU A 884 -29.97 -21.59 29.85
CA LEU A 884 -28.65 -21.55 30.52
C LEU A 884 -28.38 -22.85 31.28
N LYS A 885 -29.40 -23.41 31.93
CA LYS A 885 -29.30 -24.65 32.72
C LYS A 885 -29.06 -25.88 31.84
N THR A 886 -29.93 -26.15 30.87
CA THR A 886 -29.84 -27.39 30.07
C THR A 886 -28.64 -27.40 29.13
N PHE A 887 -28.20 -26.23 28.66
CA PHE A 887 -26.99 -26.12 27.85
C PHE A 887 -25.73 -26.48 28.65
N LEU A 888 -25.66 -26.09 29.92
CA LEU A 888 -24.63 -26.50 30.88
C LEU A 888 -24.69 -28.01 31.17
N GLU A 889 -25.86 -28.54 31.51
CA GLU A 889 -26.06 -29.96 31.84
C GLU A 889 -25.68 -30.90 30.70
N GLU A 890 -25.86 -30.46 29.44
CA GLU A 890 -25.47 -31.22 28.25
C GLU A 890 -23.95 -31.19 27.97
N GLY A 891 -23.16 -30.38 28.69
CA GLY A 891 -21.71 -30.27 28.52
C GLY A 891 -21.27 -29.36 27.35
N ARG A 892 -22.16 -28.53 26.82
CA ARG A 892 -21.89 -27.66 25.68
C ARG A 892 -20.97 -26.48 26.02
N LEU A 893 -21.14 -25.91 27.21
CA LEU A 893 -20.25 -24.85 27.68
C LEU A 893 -18.82 -25.37 27.86
N GLU A 894 -18.65 -26.60 28.36
CA GLU A 894 -17.34 -27.24 28.47
C GLU A 894 -16.71 -27.51 27.11
N ASP A 895 -17.52 -27.85 26.09
CA ASP A 895 -17.03 -27.99 24.72
C ASP A 895 -16.52 -26.66 24.14
N ILE A 896 -17.23 -25.56 24.38
CA ILE A 896 -16.79 -24.20 24.01
C ILE A 896 -15.49 -23.86 24.75
N LYS A 897 -15.49 -23.99 26.09
CA LYS A 897 -14.34 -23.69 26.96
C LYS A 897 -13.08 -24.45 26.54
N ARG A 898 -13.23 -25.71 26.09
CA ARG A 898 -12.11 -26.52 25.61
C ARG A 898 -11.46 -25.96 24.33
N ARG A 899 -12.24 -25.35 23.44
CA ARG A 899 -11.81 -24.83 22.13
C ARG A 899 -11.35 -23.38 22.17
N MET A 900 -11.86 -22.60 23.12
CA MET A 900 -11.59 -21.18 23.25
C MET A 900 -10.11 -20.87 23.53
N LYS A 901 -9.62 -19.82 22.87
CA LYS A 901 -8.28 -19.27 22.98
C LYS A 901 -8.36 -17.80 23.43
N PRO A 902 -7.26 -17.22 23.93
CA PRO A 902 -7.21 -15.79 24.22
C PRO A 902 -7.59 -14.95 23.00
N GLY A 903 -8.45 -13.96 23.20
CA GLY A 903 -8.97 -13.10 22.11
C GLY A 903 -10.28 -13.57 21.47
N ASP A 904 -10.77 -14.77 21.79
CA ASP A 904 -12.09 -15.24 21.33
C ASP A 904 -13.23 -14.61 22.13
N TYR A 905 -14.45 -14.67 21.62
CA TYR A 905 -15.66 -14.11 22.24
C TYR A 905 -16.67 -15.20 22.56
N LEU A 906 -17.34 -15.09 23.71
CA LEU A 906 -18.48 -15.93 24.09
C LEU A 906 -19.75 -15.10 24.13
N PHE A 907 -20.58 -15.21 23.11
CA PHE A 907 -21.89 -14.56 23.04
C PHE A 907 -22.93 -15.43 23.73
N ILE A 908 -23.54 -14.89 24.79
CA ILE A 908 -24.47 -15.62 25.67
C ILE A 908 -25.87 -15.04 25.46
N GLN A 909 -26.70 -15.73 24.67
CA GLN A 909 -28.05 -15.29 24.30
C GLN A 909 -29.10 -16.33 24.74
N PHE A 910 -29.74 -16.09 25.89
CA PHE A 910 -30.77 -16.95 26.46
C PHE A 910 -31.92 -16.11 27.02
N GLY A 911 -32.99 -16.74 27.52
CA GLY A 911 -34.09 -16.07 28.20
C GLY A 911 -35.47 -16.66 27.92
N HIS A 912 -35.75 -17.08 26.68
CA HIS A 912 -37.07 -17.60 26.33
C HIS A 912 -37.40 -18.91 27.07
N ASN A 913 -36.49 -19.88 27.00
CA ASN A 913 -36.65 -21.17 27.69
C ASN A 913 -36.39 -21.04 29.21
N ASP A 914 -35.56 -20.10 29.61
CA ASP A 914 -35.26 -19.78 31.01
C ASP A 914 -36.51 -19.24 31.73
N ALA A 915 -37.32 -18.43 31.04
CA ALA A 915 -38.56 -17.86 31.56
C ALA A 915 -39.76 -18.84 31.54
N ALA A 916 -39.64 -20.01 30.92
CA ALA A 916 -40.72 -20.97 30.75
C ALA A 916 -40.95 -21.82 32.03
N ALA A 917 -41.62 -21.26 33.03
CA ALA A 917 -41.86 -21.92 34.33
C ALA A 917 -42.64 -23.25 34.24
N SER A 918 -43.40 -23.48 33.16
CA SER A 918 -44.10 -24.74 32.89
C SER A 918 -43.16 -25.89 32.50
N LYS A 919 -41.90 -25.60 32.17
CA LYS A 919 -40.85 -26.54 31.73
C LYS A 919 -39.74 -26.61 32.77
N GLU A 920 -39.96 -27.38 33.84
CA GLU A 920 -39.04 -27.49 35.00
C GLU A 920 -37.60 -27.90 34.62
N ASP A 921 -37.43 -28.69 33.56
CA ASP A 921 -36.12 -29.07 33.04
C ASP A 921 -35.31 -27.84 32.61
N ARG A 922 -35.96 -26.85 31.98
CA ARG A 922 -35.32 -25.68 31.35
C ARG A 922 -35.43 -24.40 32.18
N TYR A 923 -36.43 -24.29 33.04
CA TYR A 923 -36.70 -23.08 33.81
C TYR A 923 -35.53 -22.65 34.70
N VAL A 924 -35.14 -21.38 34.64
CA VAL A 924 -34.11 -20.76 35.49
C VAL A 924 -34.75 -19.60 36.24
N PRO A 925 -35.07 -19.72 37.54
CA PRO A 925 -35.68 -18.62 38.28
C PRO A 925 -34.83 -17.35 38.23
N LEU A 926 -35.46 -16.17 38.08
CA LEU A 926 -34.76 -14.86 38.04
C LEU A 926 -33.74 -14.69 39.18
N ALA A 927 -34.08 -15.11 40.39
CA ALA A 927 -33.21 -15.00 41.56
C ALA A 927 -31.91 -15.83 41.46
N ARG A 928 -31.85 -16.79 40.54
CA ARG A 928 -30.68 -17.65 40.29
C ARG A 928 -30.03 -17.38 38.93
N LEU A 929 -30.56 -16.46 38.12
CA LEU A 929 -30.05 -16.18 36.78
C LEU A 929 -28.56 -15.82 36.81
N SER A 930 -28.17 -14.95 37.73
CA SER A 930 -26.78 -14.52 37.95
C SER A 930 -25.86 -15.68 38.34
N GLU A 931 -26.35 -16.72 39.04
CA GLU A 931 -25.54 -17.92 39.35
C GLU A 931 -25.17 -18.70 38.09
N TYR A 932 -26.09 -18.76 37.11
CA TYR A 932 -25.82 -19.44 35.84
C TYR A 932 -24.95 -18.60 34.91
N LEU A 933 -25.21 -17.29 34.80
CA LEU A 933 -24.41 -16.38 33.97
C LEU A 933 -22.94 -16.36 34.41
N GLU A 934 -22.67 -16.42 35.72
CA GLU A 934 -21.31 -16.50 36.27
C GLU A 934 -20.52 -17.68 35.70
N LEU A 935 -21.14 -18.85 35.52
CA LEU A 935 -20.46 -20.02 34.97
C LEU A 935 -20.01 -19.81 33.52
N TYR A 936 -20.79 -19.11 32.71
CA TYR A 936 -20.42 -18.78 31.33
C TYR A 936 -19.34 -17.70 31.28
N VAL A 937 -19.45 -16.67 32.12
CA VAL A 937 -18.43 -15.62 32.24
C VAL A 937 -17.09 -16.22 32.64
N GLU A 938 -17.06 -17.03 33.70
CA GLU A 938 -15.82 -17.68 34.16
C GLU A 938 -15.25 -18.64 33.10
N ALA A 939 -16.09 -19.39 32.38
CA ALA A 939 -15.63 -20.26 31.31
C ALA A 939 -14.86 -19.50 30.21
N ALA A 940 -15.28 -18.27 29.87
CA ALA A 940 -14.58 -17.42 28.92
C ALA A 940 -13.32 -16.79 29.52
N LEU A 941 -13.43 -16.18 30.70
CA LEU A 941 -12.32 -15.49 31.37
C LEU A 941 -11.15 -16.43 31.70
N GLU A 942 -11.43 -17.67 32.14
CA GLU A 942 -10.39 -18.69 32.40
C GLU A 942 -9.58 -19.05 31.14
N ARG A 943 -10.13 -18.81 29.94
CA ARG A 943 -9.48 -19.05 28.65
C ARG A 943 -8.92 -17.78 28.01
N GLY A 944 -9.04 -16.63 28.69
CA GLY A 944 -8.65 -15.32 28.15
C GLY A 944 -9.58 -14.82 27.04
N GLY A 945 -10.80 -15.36 26.95
CA GLY A 945 -11.83 -14.89 26.03
C GLY A 945 -12.71 -13.79 26.64
N TYR A 946 -13.44 -13.08 25.79
CA TYR A 946 -14.34 -11.99 26.16
C TYR A 946 -15.79 -12.47 26.26
N PRO A 947 -16.38 -12.53 27.47
CA PRO A 947 -17.80 -12.83 27.61
C PRO A 947 -18.66 -11.63 27.19
N VAL A 948 -19.70 -11.90 26.40
CA VAL A 948 -20.67 -10.91 25.92
C VAL A 948 -22.07 -11.40 26.25
N ILE A 949 -22.74 -10.69 27.17
CA ILE A 949 -24.09 -11.01 27.59
C ILE A 949 -25.08 -10.30 26.67
N ILE A 950 -25.98 -11.06 26.05
CA ILE A 950 -26.95 -10.55 25.09
C ILE A 950 -28.34 -10.74 25.66
N SER A 951 -29.09 -9.64 25.84
CA SER A 951 -30.46 -9.74 26.32
C SER A 951 -31.35 -10.52 25.33
N PRO A 952 -32.38 -11.26 25.81
CA PRO A 952 -33.23 -12.05 24.93
C PRO A 952 -33.91 -11.17 23.88
N VAL A 953 -34.07 -11.67 22.65
CA VAL A 953 -34.93 -11.01 21.66
C VAL A 953 -36.35 -10.88 22.22
N CYS A 954 -37.01 -9.74 22.03
CA CYS A 954 -38.39 -9.58 22.49
C CYS A 954 -39.35 -10.48 21.69
N LEU A 955 -40.42 -10.96 22.33
CA LEU A 955 -41.53 -11.59 21.60
C LEU A 955 -42.25 -10.55 20.72
N CYS A 956 -42.85 -10.98 19.61
CA CYS A 956 -43.54 -10.06 18.69
C CYS A 956 -44.56 -9.18 19.43
N PRO A 957 -44.37 -7.84 19.52
CA PRO A 957 -45.22 -6.99 20.36
C PRO A 957 -46.68 -6.90 19.86
N PHE A 958 -46.94 -7.34 18.64
CA PHE A 958 -48.26 -7.33 17.99
C PHE A 958 -48.84 -8.75 17.86
N ASP A 959 -48.96 -9.45 18.99
CA ASP A 959 -49.60 -10.77 19.06
C ASP A 959 -51.00 -10.65 19.72
N PRO A 960 -52.08 -10.55 18.92
CA PRO A 960 -53.43 -10.37 19.45
C PRO A 960 -54.02 -11.63 20.11
N ASP A 961 -53.40 -12.80 19.89
CA ASP A 961 -53.87 -14.11 20.35
C ASP A 961 -52.94 -14.74 21.40
N ARG A 962 -52.04 -13.95 21.99
CA ARG A 962 -51.08 -14.41 23.00
C ARG A 962 -51.80 -15.04 24.19
N LYS A 963 -51.53 -16.32 24.46
CA LYS A 963 -52.21 -17.11 25.51
C LYS A 963 -51.22 -17.83 26.43
N GLU A 964 -51.65 -18.04 27.66
CA GLU A 964 -51.03 -18.90 28.69
C GLU A 964 -49.52 -18.62 28.90
N GLU A 965 -48.66 -19.58 28.53
CA GLU A 965 -47.21 -19.57 28.77
C GLU A 965 -46.48 -18.42 28.06
N LYS A 966 -46.88 -18.07 26.83
CA LYS A 966 -46.24 -17.00 26.04
C LYS A 966 -46.45 -15.61 26.66
N GLU A 967 -47.61 -15.38 27.27
CA GLU A 967 -47.92 -14.13 27.98
C GLU A 967 -47.04 -13.98 29.22
N GLU A 968 -46.84 -15.08 29.95
CA GLU A 968 -45.97 -15.07 31.13
C GLU A 968 -44.50 -14.86 30.75
N ILE A 969 -44.02 -15.53 29.70
CA ILE A 969 -42.65 -15.31 29.18
C ILE A 969 -42.49 -13.84 28.77
N ALA A 970 -43.40 -13.30 27.97
CA ALA A 970 -43.36 -11.89 27.55
C ALA A 970 -43.27 -10.91 28.73
N ARG A 971 -44.04 -11.17 29.79
CA ARG A 971 -44.04 -10.37 31.02
C ARG A 971 -42.71 -10.44 31.77
N LEU A 972 -42.02 -11.58 31.71
CA LEU A 972 -40.78 -11.83 32.43
C LEU A 972 -39.53 -11.38 31.68
N LEU A 973 -39.48 -11.45 30.34
CA LEU A 973 -38.29 -11.12 29.55
C LEU A 973 -37.66 -9.74 29.89
N PRO A 974 -38.43 -8.64 30.11
CA PRO A 974 -37.86 -7.38 30.57
C PRO A 974 -37.12 -7.46 31.92
N ALA A 975 -37.57 -8.32 32.83
CA ALA A 975 -36.90 -8.55 34.10
C ALA A 975 -35.61 -9.39 33.93
N TYR A 976 -35.59 -10.37 33.01
CA TYR A 976 -34.37 -11.09 32.64
C TYR A 976 -33.34 -10.16 32.01
N ARG A 977 -33.77 -9.30 31.07
CA ARG A 977 -32.94 -8.25 30.45
C ARG A 977 -32.28 -7.37 31.52
N GLU A 978 -33.06 -6.88 32.47
CA GLU A 978 -32.57 -5.99 33.52
C GLU A 978 -31.60 -6.67 34.49
N GLU A 979 -31.87 -7.93 34.85
CA GLU A 979 -30.94 -8.71 35.68
C GLU A 979 -29.64 -9.03 34.94
N MET A 980 -29.71 -9.39 33.64
CA MET A 980 -28.53 -9.56 32.78
C MET A 980 -27.69 -8.29 32.67
N ARG A 981 -28.32 -7.13 32.49
CA ARG A 981 -27.65 -5.82 32.45
C ARG A 981 -26.91 -5.52 33.75
N LYS A 982 -27.60 -5.67 34.90
CA LYS A 982 -27.00 -5.45 36.23
C LYS A 982 -25.84 -6.39 36.50
N PHE A 983 -25.99 -7.65 36.12
CA PHE A 983 -24.94 -8.64 36.26
C PHE A 983 -23.72 -8.26 35.42
N ALA A 984 -23.92 -7.87 34.15
CA ALA A 984 -22.86 -7.43 33.27
C ALA A 984 -22.11 -6.20 33.82
N GLU A 985 -22.84 -5.19 34.32
CA GLU A 985 -22.27 -4.01 34.99
C GLU A 985 -21.48 -4.38 36.24
N THR A 986 -22.00 -5.31 37.05
CA THR A 986 -21.35 -5.76 38.29
C THR A 986 -20.05 -6.51 38.01
N ARG A 987 -20.01 -7.31 36.94
CA ARG A 987 -18.83 -8.08 36.54
C ARG A 987 -17.92 -7.31 35.58
N ALA A 988 -18.30 -6.10 35.16
CA ALA A 988 -17.62 -5.30 34.15
C ALA A 988 -17.35 -6.10 32.86
N VAL A 989 -18.39 -6.75 32.34
CA VAL A 989 -18.36 -7.49 31.08
C VAL A 989 -19.27 -6.84 30.04
N LEU A 990 -19.05 -7.16 28.76
CA LEU A 990 -19.80 -6.57 27.65
C LEU A 990 -21.27 -6.98 27.71
N PHE A 991 -22.16 -6.01 27.49
CA PHE A 991 -23.61 -6.22 27.42
C PHE A 991 -24.18 -5.63 26.13
N VAL A 992 -24.95 -6.45 25.39
CA VAL A 992 -25.72 -5.99 24.23
C VAL A 992 -27.20 -6.07 24.57
N ASP A 993 -27.86 -4.91 24.57
CA ASP A 993 -29.29 -4.81 24.81
C ASP A 993 -30.15 -5.13 23.58
N LEU A 994 -30.01 -6.36 23.07
CA LEU A 994 -30.71 -6.79 21.86
C LEU A 994 -32.24 -6.75 22.03
N TYR A 995 -32.78 -7.03 23.22
CA TYR A 995 -34.20 -6.84 23.54
C TYR A 995 -34.66 -5.43 23.16
N GLY A 996 -33.97 -4.40 23.67
CA GLY A 996 -34.33 -2.99 23.46
C GLY A 996 -34.22 -2.59 21.99
N LEU A 997 -33.13 -3.00 21.33
CA LEU A 997 -32.90 -2.73 19.90
C LEU A 997 -33.98 -3.35 19.02
N CYS A 998 -34.36 -4.62 19.29
CA CYS A 998 -35.43 -5.31 18.58
C CYS A 998 -36.78 -4.64 18.83
N GLU A 999 -37.10 -4.32 20.09
CA GLU A 999 -38.37 -3.69 20.46
C GLU A 999 -38.53 -2.33 19.75
N GLU A 1000 -37.51 -1.47 19.82
CA GLU A 1000 -37.50 -0.17 19.14
C GLU A 1000 -37.73 -0.32 17.63
N PHE A 1001 -37.00 -1.24 16.99
CA PHE A 1001 -37.15 -1.50 15.56
C PHE A 1001 -38.58 -1.93 15.22
N LEU A 1002 -39.15 -2.89 15.96
CA LEU A 1002 -40.47 -3.44 15.68
C LEU A 1002 -41.58 -2.40 15.84
N TRP A 1003 -41.52 -1.57 16.89
CA TRP A 1003 -42.47 -0.48 17.08
C TRP A 1003 -42.37 0.56 15.97
N LYS A 1004 -41.16 0.91 15.54
CA LYS A 1004 -40.92 1.84 14.44
C LYS A 1004 -41.39 1.30 13.09
N ALA A 1005 -41.19 0.00 12.86
CA ALA A 1005 -41.61 -0.68 11.63
C ALA A 1005 -43.14 -0.88 11.54
N GLY A 1006 -43.81 -0.94 12.68
CA GLY A 1006 -45.25 -1.14 12.81
C GLY A 1006 -45.68 -2.61 12.62
N GLU A 1007 -46.92 -2.91 13.03
CA GLU A 1007 -47.47 -4.27 13.14
C GLU A 1007 -47.19 -5.18 11.92
N LYS A 1008 -47.51 -4.70 10.71
CA LYS A 1008 -47.39 -5.52 9.49
C LYS A 1008 -45.95 -5.95 9.19
N ALA A 1009 -44.97 -5.12 9.50
CA ALA A 1009 -43.56 -5.44 9.30
C ALA A 1009 -43.00 -6.25 10.47
N ALA A 1010 -43.43 -5.92 11.69
CA ALA A 1010 -43.03 -6.62 12.90
C ALA A 1010 -43.43 -8.10 12.87
N VAL A 1011 -44.68 -8.42 12.51
CA VAL A 1011 -45.16 -9.81 12.39
C VAL A 1011 -44.33 -10.62 11.39
N LYS A 1012 -43.85 -10.01 10.29
CA LYS A 1012 -43.00 -10.68 9.29
C LYS A 1012 -41.61 -11.04 9.79
N CYS A 1013 -41.14 -10.45 10.89
CA CYS A 1013 -39.86 -10.82 11.50
C CYS A 1013 -39.93 -12.18 12.21
N TYR A 1014 -41.13 -12.70 12.44
CA TYR A 1014 -41.35 -13.96 13.14
C TYR A 1014 -42.00 -14.99 12.22
N THR A 1015 -41.89 -16.26 12.58
CA THR A 1015 -42.68 -17.34 11.98
C THR A 1015 -44.15 -17.24 12.45
N GLU A 1016 -45.00 -18.16 12.00
CA GLU A 1016 -46.42 -18.20 12.37
C GLU A 1016 -46.66 -18.30 13.89
N ASP A 1017 -45.67 -18.74 14.67
CA ASP A 1017 -45.81 -18.84 16.12
C ASP A 1017 -45.50 -17.53 16.87
N LEU A 1018 -45.06 -16.48 16.17
CA LEU A 1018 -44.74 -15.16 16.71
C LEU A 1018 -43.67 -15.16 17.83
N VAL A 1019 -42.88 -16.23 17.91
CA VAL A 1019 -41.75 -16.40 18.84
C VAL A 1019 -40.46 -16.60 18.06
N HIS A 1020 -40.42 -17.58 17.16
CA HIS A 1020 -39.23 -17.88 16.37
C HIS A 1020 -39.09 -16.92 15.19
N LEU A 1021 -37.85 -16.71 14.74
CA LEU A 1021 -37.57 -15.73 13.69
C LEU A 1021 -37.81 -16.32 12.30
N SER A 1022 -38.37 -15.48 11.43
CA SER A 1022 -38.29 -15.70 9.99
C SER A 1022 -36.88 -15.37 9.50
N GLU A 1023 -36.55 -15.71 8.25
CA GLU A 1023 -35.28 -15.32 7.65
C GLU A 1023 -35.08 -13.79 7.64
N MET A 1024 -36.16 -13.03 7.40
CA MET A 1024 -36.14 -11.57 7.47
C MET A 1024 -35.82 -11.08 8.88
N GLY A 1025 -36.47 -11.65 9.90
CA GLY A 1025 -36.21 -11.27 11.30
C GLY A 1025 -34.80 -11.63 11.76
N ALA A 1026 -34.31 -12.82 11.40
CA ALA A 1026 -32.94 -13.25 11.66
C ALA A 1026 -31.91 -12.32 11.03
N GLY A 1027 -32.14 -11.87 9.78
CA GLY A 1027 -31.27 -10.90 9.11
C GLY A 1027 -31.25 -9.53 9.81
N ILE A 1028 -32.42 -9.00 10.16
CA ILE A 1028 -32.52 -7.70 10.83
C ILE A 1028 -31.91 -7.74 12.23
N PHE A 1029 -32.28 -8.73 13.05
CA PHE A 1029 -31.80 -8.83 14.43
C PHE A 1029 -30.34 -9.25 14.49
N GLY A 1030 -29.89 -10.08 13.54
CA GLY A 1030 -28.47 -10.37 13.33
C GLY A 1030 -27.67 -9.11 12.99
N GLN A 1031 -28.22 -8.22 12.15
CA GLN A 1031 -27.59 -6.93 11.85
C GLN A 1031 -27.53 -6.00 13.06
N LEU A 1032 -28.60 -5.92 13.87
CA LEU A 1032 -28.60 -5.14 15.11
C LEU A 1032 -27.52 -5.64 16.07
N LEU A 1033 -27.42 -6.96 16.26
CA LEU A 1033 -26.37 -7.56 17.08
C LEU A 1033 -24.97 -7.30 16.50
N ALA A 1034 -24.80 -7.45 15.18
CA ALA A 1034 -23.52 -7.21 14.52
C ALA A 1034 -23.07 -5.75 14.63
N ASN A 1035 -23.98 -4.79 14.59
CA ASN A 1035 -23.64 -3.36 14.73
C ASN A 1035 -23.00 -3.06 16.09
N GLU A 1036 -23.52 -3.66 17.16
CA GLU A 1036 -22.86 -3.56 18.48
C GLU A 1036 -21.57 -4.40 18.52
N GLY A 1037 -21.59 -5.60 17.94
CA GLY A 1037 -20.43 -6.49 17.85
C GLY A 1037 -19.20 -5.88 17.18
N LYS A 1038 -19.40 -5.13 16.08
CA LYS A 1038 -18.32 -4.46 15.34
C LYS A 1038 -17.48 -3.55 16.23
N ARG A 1039 -18.10 -2.85 17.19
CA ARG A 1039 -17.42 -1.91 18.07
C ARG A 1039 -16.29 -2.57 18.86
N PHE A 1040 -16.49 -3.78 19.35
CA PHE A 1040 -15.52 -4.45 20.22
C PHE A 1040 -14.79 -5.63 19.57
N ILE A 1041 -15.25 -6.13 18.41
CA ILE A 1041 -14.56 -7.20 17.63
C ILE A 1041 -13.71 -6.58 16.51
N ILE A 1042 -14.25 -5.62 15.77
CA ILE A 1042 -13.61 -5.05 14.57
C ILE A 1042 -12.80 -3.79 14.93
N ASP A 1043 -13.40 -2.87 15.69
CA ASP A 1043 -12.78 -1.58 16.03
C ASP A 1043 -11.89 -1.63 17.28
N GLY A 1044 -11.84 -2.76 17.99
CA GLY A 1044 -11.05 -2.93 19.23
C GLY A 1044 -11.54 -2.12 20.44
N LYS A 1045 -12.72 -1.47 20.39
CA LYS A 1045 -13.25 -0.66 21.51
C LYS A 1045 -13.86 -1.57 22.56
N THR A 1046 -13.06 -1.95 23.56
CA THR A 1046 -13.45 -2.84 24.66
C THR A 1046 -13.82 -2.11 25.96
N GLU A 1047 -13.82 -0.77 25.97
CA GLU A 1047 -14.28 0.01 27.13
C GLU A 1047 -15.78 -0.27 27.40
N VAL A 1048 -16.05 -0.76 28.63
CA VAL A 1048 -17.37 -1.15 29.16
C VAL A 1048 -18.19 0.07 29.57
#